data_AF-A0A521QNK4-F1
#
_entry.id   AF-A0A521QNK4-F1
#
_cell.length_a   1.000
_cell.length_b   1.000
_cell.length_c   1.000
_cell.angle_alpha   90.00
_cell.angle_beta   90.00
_cell.angle_gamma   90.00
#
_symmetry.space_group_name_H-M   'P 1'
#
loop_
_entity.id
_entity.type
_entity.pdbx_description
1 polymer ?
#
loop_
_entity_poly.entity_id
_entity_poly.type
_entity_poly.pdbx_seq_one_letter_code
_entity_poly.pdbx_strand_id
1 'polypeptide(L)'
;MAITYTSIENSSYLDFCGYRITDATTVPAAFGFPEGQRIPSGETFYTNVAIVLDRANDPTDLLAGNWGERQEALKDLNESSSLWSTYGASQAEFDAALGVLKDDLGLTILNASNSNYVTSAESRTIWVQLQSPAEFEKLFNTPQMEATNGDLRGYWNGGLSLPEQLKVAGLWFDTSVIPPGSNLAPGASVTLPQGPQSLGNSGTPSEATNLVPQDMAAQYDFPLDGAAVQTKKVGLIEPGIGSALPGDQMGTTFQEKLTKYLADIGQSGDGVVTVQGANGQVYDNSAGERSLDVSIVAGVNPNSDIALFNGSGQTSNGAQATTYTAIQSATFPGEGVERVVAWSDSFGDMQSMSPDSPFYRAYWELYVDTVLANQTAVTALGDGGSSEEIGNGLTNLQYNCTQPFSLLVGGSSLSSLGAAQADPTLVNSIVAPALAGDMATLWQLVVGGLDILPANMTSGQFQFFVETPWNYYNVAGTEISGTTNFHGGYMKNTTTNGGVDPTQPVPSYQVAYGLNPTTSDPLAQVGRGAPDVTANAGGNASYRLANANMSFTEGFYYGTSAASPLWASLIAQIDTIFDDQGLPDLGYAHDLLYTASAIAPASFNDLTMGNNISSFVFGGSYTTESYSGDQVAITPTGFGYYAGPGYDLVSGLGSPNGTVLARTLSAAAHSQMYFADQPDVVNGSLADGWTSGTAQSLLFQTMAGSSVAVDVTIGSGGFDYTSNASATYAWTSQLAMQSLQADFDSALVTLFDKQGQGMAMQRYVAAGQSVDVSIDGKNAQAIQAGLTSSFGFADFMSSDGVVRVARPVAIAETAGSADDQQAVVRVRQNGQDSLSITFYRVDDYAGTINGLQPGQAGYAAAAQANAYQLAGGATSLSGPGYG
;
A
#
# COMPACT_ATOMS: atom_id res chain seq x y z
N MET A 1 13.19 -49.60 -3.59
CA MET A 1 14.21 -49.16 -2.61
C MET A 1 13.49 -48.62 -1.39
N ALA A 2 14.06 -48.70 -0.18
CA ALA A 2 13.49 -48.00 0.96
C ALA A 2 13.74 -46.49 0.78
N ILE A 3 12.71 -45.67 0.90
CA ILE A 3 12.83 -44.21 0.81
C ILE A 3 13.42 -43.72 2.14
N THR A 4 14.43 -42.86 2.07
CA THR A 4 15.02 -42.19 3.24
C THR A 4 14.44 -40.79 3.31
N TYR A 5 14.02 -40.36 4.50
CA TYR A 5 13.34 -39.09 4.72
C TYR A 5 14.18 -38.14 5.57
N THR A 6 14.10 -36.87 5.25
CA THR A 6 14.69 -35.75 6.01
C THR A 6 13.56 -34.94 6.62
N SER A 7 13.66 -34.64 7.92
CA SER A 7 12.67 -33.82 8.62
C SER A 7 12.73 -32.37 8.14
N ILE A 8 11.56 -31.73 8.07
CA ILE A 8 11.41 -30.30 7.78
C ILE A 8 11.12 -29.58 9.09
N GLU A 9 11.93 -28.61 9.46
CA GLU A 9 11.73 -27.82 10.66
C GLU A 9 10.47 -26.93 10.54
N ASN A 10 9.83 -26.63 11.67
CA ASN A 10 8.66 -25.73 11.75
C ASN A 10 7.55 -26.03 10.75
N SER A 11 7.28 -27.32 10.51
CA SER A 11 6.32 -27.80 9.53
C SER A 11 5.11 -28.50 10.16
N SER A 12 4.80 -28.20 11.42
CA SER A 12 3.59 -28.73 12.04
C SER A 12 2.33 -28.07 11.47
N TYR A 13 1.17 -28.69 11.67
CA TYR A 13 -0.09 -28.09 11.24
C TYR A 13 -0.36 -26.74 11.92
N LEU A 14 0.12 -26.53 13.15
CA LEU A 14 0.00 -25.25 13.84
C LEU A 14 1.03 -24.23 13.35
N ASP A 15 2.16 -24.66 12.78
CA ASP A 15 3.04 -23.73 12.04
C ASP A 15 2.42 -23.25 10.73
N PHE A 16 1.48 -24.02 10.17
CA PHE A 16 0.75 -23.63 8.97
C PHE A 16 -0.33 -22.58 9.24
N CYS A 17 -1.02 -22.64 10.38
CA CYS A 17 -2.23 -21.81 10.60
C CYS A 17 -2.36 -21.11 11.96
N GLY A 18 -1.48 -21.38 12.93
CA GLY A 18 -1.68 -21.00 14.34
C GLY A 18 -0.89 -19.78 14.82
N TYR A 19 0.03 -19.21 14.02
CA TYR A 19 0.95 -18.18 14.49
C TYR A 19 0.19 -16.96 15.01
N ARG A 20 0.48 -16.52 16.24
CA ARG A 20 -0.21 -15.42 16.91
C ARG A 20 -1.75 -15.59 17.07
N ILE A 21 -2.33 -16.73 16.68
CA ILE A 21 -3.77 -17.00 16.82
C ILE A 21 -4.04 -17.75 18.12
N THR A 22 -3.25 -18.80 18.38
CA THR A 22 -3.47 -19.72 19.50
C THR A 22 -2.15 -20.06 20.20
N ASP A 23 -2.22 -20.27 21.51
CA ASP A 23 -1.15 -20.83 22.34
C ASP A 23 -1.29 -22.35 22.56
N ALA A 24 -2.30 -22.98 21.94
CA ALA A 24 -2.47 -24.41 21.98
C ALA A 24 -1.29 -25.12 21.31
N THR A 25 -0.85 -26.24 21.88
CA THR A 25 0.31 -27.01 21.39
C THR A 25 -0.08 -28.23 20.55
N THR A 26 -1.39 -28.47 20.37
CA THR A 26 -1.92 -29.58 19.56
C THR A 26 -3.11 -29.11 18.74
N VAL A 27 -3.29 -29.68 17.55
CA VAL A 27 -4.40 -29.35 16.65
C VAL A 27 -5.77 -29.60 17.30
N PRO A 28 -6.04 -30.75 17.96
CA PRO A 28 -7.34 -30.97 18.59
C PRO A 28 -7.68 -29.93 19.68
N ALA A 29 -6.67 -29.50 20.45
CA ALA A 29 -6.86 -28.45 21.45
C ALA A 29 -7.13 -27.08 20.81
N ALA A 30 -6.39 -26.72 19.76
CA ALA A 30 -6.56 -25.46 19.03
C ALA A 30 -7.95 -25.32 18.40
N PHE A 31 -8.46 -26.41 17.80
CA PHE A 31 -9.74 -26.43 17.08
C PHE A 31 -10.92 -26.95 17.92
N GLY A 32 -10.71 -27.27 19.19
CA GLY A 32 -11.78 -27.63 20.13
C GLY A 32 -12.44 -28.99 19.89
N PHE A 33 -11.70 -29.99 19.39
CA PHE A 33 -12.22 -31.35 19.15
C PHE A 33 -11.39 -32.42 19.90
N PRO A 34 -11.95 -33.62 20.20
CA PRO A 34 -11.19 -34.70 20.85
C PRO A 34 -10.05 -35.19 19.94
N GLU A 35 -9.06 -35.88 20.50
CA GLU A 35 -7.96 -36.43 19.69
C GLU A 35 -8.48 -37.28 18.52
N GLY A 36 -8.09 -36.89 17.31
CA GLY A 36 -8.54 -37.52 16.08
C GLY A 36 -7.89 -38.88 15.88
N GLN A 37 -8.55 -39.78 15.14
CA GLN A 37 -7.95 -41.04 14.72
C GLN A 37 -7.25 -40.87 13.38
N ARG A 38 -6.32 -41.77 13.06
CA ARG A 38 -5.70 -41.80 11.73
C ARG A 38 -6.78 -42.10 10.68
N ILE A 39 -6.80 -41.32 9.60
CA ILE A 39 -7.72 -41.61 8.48
C ILE A 39 -7.31 -42.97 7.89
N PRO A 40 -8.24 -43.94 7.76
CA PRO A 40 -7.90 -45.26 7.22
C PRO A 40 -7.28 -45.15 5.83
N SER A 41 -6.24 -45.95 5.56
CA SER A 41 -5.43 -45.85 4.34
C SER A 41 -6.19 -46.08 3.03
N GLY A 42 -7.36 -46.71 3.07
CA GLY A 42 -8.21 -46.98 1.91
C GLY A 42 -9.27 -45.91 1.64
N GLU A 43 -9.35 -44.86 2.46
CA GLU A 43 -10.29 -43.75 2.25
C GLU A 43 -9.83 -42.82 1.13
N THR A 44 -10.78 -42.19 0.47
CA THR A 44 -10.50 -41.12 -0.50
C THR A 44 -10.22 -39.83 0.27
N PHE A 45 -9.08 -39.21 -0.01
CA PHE A 45 -8.66 -37.96 0.62
C PHE A 45 -7.92 -37.13 -0.42
N TYR A 46 -8.50 -36.01 -0.83
CA TYR A 46 -7.84 -35.11 -1.78
C TYR A 46 -7.18 -33.94 -1.07
N THR A 47 -5.90 -33.75 -1.34
CA THR A 47 -5.12 -32.58 -0.93
C THR A 47 -4.09 -32.29 -1.99
N ASN A 48 -4.08 -31.05 -2.47
CA ASN A 48 -3.11 -30.58 -3.44
C ASN A 48 -2.04 -29.79 -2.72
N VAL A 49 -0.78 -30.10 -3.00
CA VAL A 49 0.38 -29.52 -2.31
C VAL A 49 1.36 -28.98 -3.34
N ALA A 50 1.81 -27.75 -3.14
CA ALA A 50 2.93 -27.16 -3.83
C ALA A 50 4.23 -27.60 -3.15
N ILE A 51 5.12 -28.22 -3.93
CA ILE A 51 6.52 -28.41 -3.57
C ILE A 51 7.31 -27.28 -4.23
N VAL A 52 7.72 -26.28 -3.44
CA VAL A 52 8.46 -25.10 -3.93
C VAL A 52 9.95 -25.36 -3.78
N LEU A 53 10.66 -25.38 -4.91
CA LEU A 53 12.10 -25.64 -4.97
C LEU A 53 12.91 -24.36 -4.73
N ASP A 54 14.18 -24.54 -4.40
CA ASP A 54 15.14 -23.44 -4.29
C ASP A 54 15.31 -22.72 -5.64
N ARG A 55 15.63 -21.42 -5.56
CA ARG A 55 16.09 -20.65 -6.72
C ARG A 55 17.49 -21.11 -7.10
N ALA A 56 17.79 -21.05 -8.39
CA ALA A 56 19.14 -21.28 -8.90
C ALA A 56 20.13 -20.21 -8.40
N ASN A 57 19.67 -18.97 -8.21
CA ASN A 57 20.43 -17.86 -7.64
C ASN A 57 19.55 -17.00 -6.72
N ASP A 58 20.18 -16.35 -5.74
CA ASP A 58 19.52 -15.46 -4.78
C ASP A 58 19.34 -14.04 -5.38
N PRO A 59 18.11 -13.48 -5.42
CA PRO A 59 17.85 -12.14 -5.94
C PRO A 59 18.14 -11.01 -4.94
N THR A 60 18.62 -11.30 -3.72
CA THR A 60 18.81 -10.29 -2.65
C THR A 60 19.59 -9.06 -3.11
N ASP A 61 20.70 -9.22 -3.83
CA ASP A 61 21.51 -8.09 -4.31
C ASP A 61 20.73 -7.22 -5.32
N LEU A 62 19.93 -7.84 -6.20
CA LEU A 62 19.06 -7.12 -7.12
C LEU A 62 18.00 -6.34 -6.33
N LEU A 63 17.30 -7.00 -5.40
CA LEU A 63 16.22 -6.39 -4.62
C LEU A 63 16.69 -5.29 -3.68
N ALA A 64 17.96 -5.30 -3.26
CA ALA A 64 18.56 -4.29 -2.40
C ALA A 64 18.94 -2.99 -3.13
N GLY A 65 19.07 -3.02 -4.46
CA GLY A 65 19.29 -1.82 -5.28
C GLY A 65 18.12 -0.85 -5.20
N ASN A 66 18.34 0.41 -5.56
CA ASN A 66 17.25 1.37 -5.71
C ASN A 66 16.32 0.99 -6.89
N TRP A 67 15.17 1.64 -7.01
CA TRP A 67 14.22 1.34 -8.07
C TRP A 67 14.84 1.38 -9.48
N GLY A 68 15.63 2.40 -9.81
CA GLY A 68 16.27 2.52 -11.13
C GLY A 68 17.23 1.35 -11.44
N GLU A 69 18.06 0.99 -10.48
CA GLU A 69 18.99 -0.16 -10.58
C GLU A 69 18.23 -1.49 -10.75
N ARG A 70 17.13 -1.68 -10.02
CA ARG A 70 16.25 -2.85 -10.17
C ARG A 70 15.67 -2.93 -11.58
N GLN A 71 15.17 -1.81 -12.09
CA GLN A 71 14.57 -1.76 -13.43
C GLN A 71 15.59 -2.04 -14.54
N GLU A 72 16.81 -1.48 -14.44
CA GLU A 72 17.89 -1.76 -15.39
C GLU A 72 18.26 -3.26 -15.38
N ALA A 73 18.43 -3.85 -14.19
CA ALA A 73 18.74 -5.27 -14.05
C ALA A 73 17.63 -6.17 -14.63
N LEU A 74 16.36 -5.87 -14.34
CA LEU A 74 15.22 -6.64 -14.87
C LEU A 74 15.10 -6.50 -16.39
N LYS A 75 15.36 -5.30 -16.94
CA LYS A 75 15.41 -5.07 -18.38
C LYS A 75 16.47 -5.95 -19.04
N ASP A 76 17.71 -5.95 -18.54
CA ASP A 76 18.81 -6.75 -19.09
C ASP A 76 18.51 -8.25 -19.05
N LEU A 77 17.92 -8.73 -17.95
CA LEU A 77 17.51 -10.13 -17.79
C LEU A 77 16.39 -10.53 -18.76
N ASN A 78 15.45 -9.63 -19.03
CA ASN A 78 14.36 -9.87 -19.97
C ASN A 78 14.83 -9.81 -21.43
N GLU A 79 15.65 -8.82 -21.80
CA GLU A 79 16.23 -8.72 -23.16
C GLU A 79 17.11 -9.93 -23.52
N SER A 80 17.78 -10.50 -22.52
CA SER A 80 18.56 -11.74 -22.67
C SER A 80 17.74 -13.03 -22.50
N SER A 81 16.43 -12.93 -22.21
CA SER A 81 15.55 -14.06 -21.90
C SER A 81 16.10 -15.00 -20.81
N SER A 82 16.81 -14.43 -19.83
CA SER A 82 17.55 -15.19 -18.81
C SER A 82 16.94 -15.11 -17.42
N LEU A 83 15.98 -14.21 -17.17
CA LEU A 83 15.35 -13.98 -15.86
C LEU A 83 15.04 -15.28 -15.09
N TRP A 84 14.21 -16.16 -15.67
CA TRP A 84 13.80 -17.39 -14.99
C TRP A 84 14.83 -18.51 -15.06
N SER A 85 15.79 -18.46 -15.98
CA SER A 85 16.96 -19.36 -15.93
C SER A 85 17.93 -18.97 -14.81
N THR A 86 17.92 -17.70 -14.39
CA THR A 86 18.72 -17.16 -13.29
C THR A 86 18.03 -17.34 -11.94
N TYR A 87 16.76 -16.95 -11.85
CA TYR A 87 16.03 -16.89 -10.57
C TYR A 87 14.90 -17.91 -10.40
N GLY A 88 14.58 -18.70 -11.44
CA GLY A 88 13.76 -19.91 -11.30
C GLY A 88 14.57 -21.06 -10.71
N ALA A 89 14.02 -22.28 -10.74
CA ALA A 89 14.73 -23.49 -10.32
C ALA A 89 15.68 -23.93 -11.44
N SER A 90 16.79 -24.56 -11.08
CA SER A 90 17.60 -25.20 -12.11
C SER A 90 16.79 -26.31 -12.78
N GLN A 91 16.85 -26.39 -14.12
CA GLN A 91 16.09 -27.40 -14.86
C GLN A 91 16.44 -28.82 -14.39
N ALA A 92 17.71 -29.06 -14.06
CA ALA A 92 18.18 -30.35 -13.58
C ALA A 92 17.58 -30.73 -12.21
N GLU A 93 17.47 -29.77 -11.27
CA GLU A 93 16.85 -30.02 -9.96
C GLU A 93 15.34 -30.16 -10.07
N PHE A 94 14.69 -29.36 -10.93
CA PHE A 94 13.27 -29.50 -11.22
C PHE A 94 12.94 -30.89 -11.80
N ASP A 95 13.67 -31.32 -12.83
CA ASP A 95 13.47 -32.63 -13.46
C ASP A 95 13.74 -33.78 -12.48
N ALA A 96 14.74 -33.64 -11.61
CA ALA A 96 15.04 -34.63 -10.57
C ALA A 96 13.91 -34.72 -9.52
N ALA A 97 13.41 -33.58 -9.03
CA ALA A 97 12.29 -33.55 -8.09
C ALA A 97 11.01 -34.12 -8.72
N LEU A 98 10.75 -33.78 -9.98
CA LEU A 98 9.63 -34.32 -10.75
C LEU A 98 9.73 -35.85 -10.89
N GLY A 99 10.91 -36.38 -11.20
CA GLY A 99 11.17 -37.82 -11.29
C GLY A 99 10.91 -38.54 -9.95
N VAL A 100 11.33 -37.95 -8.82
CA VAL A 100 11.05 -38.52 -7.49
C VAL A 100 9.54 -38.55 -7.22
N LEU A 101 8.85 -37.43 -7.41
CA LEU A 101 7.41 -37.32 -7.11
C LEU A 101 6.56 -38.21 -8.03
N LYS A 102 6.86 -38.23 -9.32
CA LYS A 102 6.07 -38.93 -10.33
C LYS A 102 6.47 -40.39 -10.49
N ASP A 103 7.76 -40.69 -10.68
CA ASP A 103 8.21 -42.01 -11.09
C ASP A 103 8.53 -42.90 -9.89
N ASP A 104 9.19 -42.36 -8.85
CA ASP A 104 9.52 -43.12 -7.64
C ASP A 104 8.34 -43.22 -6.67
N LEU A 105 7.63 -42.10 -6.44
CA LEU A 105 6.47 -42.05 -5.56
C LEU A 105 5.14 -42.32 -6.26
N GLY A 106 5.08 -42.29 -7.60
CA GLY A 106 3.84 -42.60 -8.32
C GLY A 106 2.71 -41.58 -8.09
N LEU A 107 3.04 -40.35 -7.67
CA LEU A 107 2.04 -39.33 -7.34
C LEU A 107 1.57 -38.60 -8.60
N THR A 108 0.36 -38.06 -8.53
CA THR A 108 -0.22 -37.30 -9.64
C THR A 108 0.31 -35.87 -9.65
N ILE A 109 0.95 -35.47 -10.75
CA ILE A 109 1.44 -34.11 -10.95
C ILE A 109 0.36 -33.28 -11.65
N LEU A 110 0.05 -32.12 -11.06
CA LEU A 110 -0.91 -31.16 -11.59
C LEU A 110 -0.18 -30.08 -12.39
N ASN A 111 -0.64 -29.79 -13.61
CA ASN A 111 -0.11 -28.73 -14.46
C ASN A 111 -1.17 -28.27 -15.46
N ALA A 112 -0.82 -27.32 -16.34
CA ALA A 112 -1.72 -26.75 -17.36
C ALA A 112 -2.34 -27.78 -18.33
N SER A 113 -1.79 -28.99 -18.48
CA SER A 113 -2.36 -30.02 -19.37
C SER A 113 -3.54 -30.80 -18.76
N ASN A 114 -3.69 -30.77 -17.43
CA ASN A 114 -4.70 -31.55 -16.71
C ASN A 114 -5.43 -30.78 -15.60
N SER A 115 -5.06 -29.52 -15.36
CA SER A 115 -5.56 -28.65 -14.30
C SER A 115 -5.18 -27.19 -14.57
N ASN A 116 -5.48 -26.29 -13.65
CA ASN A 116 -5.07 -24.89 -13.73
C ASN A 116 -3.87 -24.55 -12.83
N TYR A 117 -3.23 -25.56 -12.23
CA TYR A 117 -2.04 -25.34 -11.41
C TYR A 117 -0.81 -24.99 -12.25
N VAL A 118 0.04 -24.11 -11.71
CA VAL A 118 1.30 -23.70 -12.34
C VAL A 118 2.44 -24.60 -11.84
N THR A 119 2.84 -25.56 -12.66
CA THR A 119 4.00 -26.43 -12.40
C THR A 119 5.07 -26.20 -13.46
N SER A 120 6.20 -25.60 -13.08
CA SER A 120 7.31 -25.30 -13.99
C SER A 120 8.61 -25.03 -13.23
N ALA A 121 9.74 -25.11 -13.92
CA ALA A 121 11.02 -24.68 -13.36
C ALA A 121 11.04 -23.17 -13.10
N GLU A 122 10.39 -22.36 -13.94
CA GLU A 122 10.29 -20.90 -13.79
C GLU A 122 9.58 -20.51 -12.48
N SER A 123 8.41 -21.13 -12.22
CA SER A 123 7.65 -20.93 -10.99
C SER A 123 8.21 -21.68 -9.78
N ARG A 124 9.28 -22.48 -9.97
CA ARG A 124 9.92 -23.36 -8.98
C ARG A 124 8.99 -24.36 -8.32
N THR A 125 7.76 -24.49 -8.81
CA THR A 125 6.71 -25.19 -8.09
C THR A 125 6.36 -26.47 -8.81
N ILE A 126 6.21 -27.55 -8.06
CA ILE A 126 5.58 -28.78 -8.53
C ILE A 126 4.34 -29.02 -7.69
N TRP A 127 3.16 -28.90 -8.31
CA TRP A 127 1.90 -29.25 -7.67
C TRP A 127 1.64 -30.75 -7.75
N VAL A 128 1.33 -31.32 -6.60
CA VAL A 128 1.09 -32.76 -6.42
C VAL A 128 -0.30 -32.96 -5.83
N GLN A 129 -1.11 -33.80 -6.47
CA GLN A 129 -2.37 -34.26 -5.91
C GLN A 129 -2.15 -35.55 -5.12
N LEU A 130 -2.49 -35.51 -3.85
CA LEU A 130 -2.60 -36.66 -2.97
C LEU A 130 -4.06 -37.09 -2.94
N GLN A 131 -4.35 -38.35 -3.27
CA GLN A 131 -5.70 -38.91 -3.46
C GLN A 131 -6.12 -39.84 -2.31
N SER A 132 -5.18 -40.19 -1.42
CA SER A 132 -5.44 -41.03 -0.25
C SER A 132 -4.52 -40.67 0.92
N PRO A 133 -4.89 -41.03 2.17
CA PRO A 133 -4.00 -40.90 3.32
C PRO A 133 -2.68 -41.67 3.16
N ALA A 134 -2.70 -42.77 2.39
CA ALA A 134 -1.50 -43.55 2.11
C ALA A 134 -0.50 -42.79 1.22
N GLU A 135 -0.99 -41.98 0.27
CA GLU A 135 -0.14 -41.12 -0.56
C GLU A 135 0.43 -39.96 0.24
N PHE A 136 -0.36 -39.36 1.13
CA PHE A 136 0.13 -38.34 2.06
C PHE A 136 1.28 -38.88 2.92
N GLU A 137 1.09 -40.05 3.55
CA GLU A 137 2.13 -40.68 4.36
C GLU A 137 3.33 -41.15 3.54
N LYS A 138 3.12 -41.54 2.29
CA LYS A 138 4.20 -41.87 1.37
C LYS A 138 5.05 -40.64 1.04
N LEU A 139 4.45 -39.47 0.85
CA LEU A 139 5.19 -38.23 0.60
C LEU A 139 5.86 -37.72 1.89
N PHE A 140 5.14 -37.69 3.00
CA PHE A 140 5.57 -36.97 4.20
C PHE A 140 6.18 -37.82 5.32
N ASN A 141 6.08 -39.15 5.22
CA ASN A 141 6.37 -40.09 6.32
C ASN A 141 5.60 -39.77 7.61
N THR A 142 4.44 -39.14 7.47
CA THR A 142 3.56 -38.70 8.57
C THR A 142 2.12 -39.13 8.26
N PRO A 143 1.40 -39.76 9.19
CA PRO A 143 0.02 -40.17 8.97
C PRO A 143 -0.93 -38.95 8.95
N GLN A 144 -1.91 -38.99 8.07
CA GLN A 144 -3.02 -38.04 8.07
C GLN A 144 -4.04 -38.40 9.15
N MET A 145 -4.51 -37.38 9.87
CA MET A 145 -5.43 -37.49 11.00
C MET A 145 -6.82 -36.94 10.62
N GLU A 146 -7.86 -37.62 11.09
CA GLU A 146 -9.25 -37.20 10.96
C GLU A 146 -9.55 -36.09 11.96
N ALA A 147 -10.15 -34.99 11.51
CA ALA A 147 -10.77 -34.04 12.42
C ALA A 147 -12.23 -34.41 12.62
N THR A 148 -12.70 -34.37 13.86
CA THR A 148 -14.12 -34.62 14.17
C THR A 148 -14.94 -33.33 14.19
N ASN A 149 -14.35 -32.22 13.74
CA ASN A 149 -15.02 -30.93 13.55
C ASN A 149 -15.19 -30.69 12.05
N GLY A 150 -16.43 -30.48 11.61
CA GLY A 150 -16.85 -30.67 10.22
C GLY A 150 -16.12 -29.85 9.16
N ASP A 151 -15.54 -28.70 9.54
CA ASP A 151 -14.88 -27.79 8.60
C ASP A 151 -13.45 -28.23 8.25
N LEU A 152 -12.81 -29.02 9.12
CA LEU A 152 -11.42 -29.45 8.94
C LEU A 152 -11.38 -30.88 8.37
N ARG A 153 -11.08 -31.01 7.07
CA ARG A 153 -11.11 -32.33 6.38
C ARG A 153 -9.98 -33.28 6.79
N GLY A 154 -8.90 -32.75 7.36
CA GLY A 154 -7.81 -33.52 7.96
C GLY A 154 -6.62 -32.65 8.37
N TYR A 155 -5.78 -33.17 9.26
CA TYR A 155 -4.56 -32.52 9.75
C TYR A 155 -3.43 -33.53 9.91
N TRP A 156 -2.24 -33.06 10.29
CA TRP A 156 -1.12 -33.92 10.71
C TRP A 156 -0.57 -33.50 12.08
N ASN A 157 0.11 -34.42 12.74
CA ASN A 157 0.77 -34.19 14.02
C ASN A 157 2.29 -34.15 13.84
N GLY A 158 2.95 -33.28 14.60
CA GLY A 158 4.41 -33.10 14.53
C GLY A 158 4.85 -32.46 13.21
N GLY A 159 6.17 -32.43 12.99
CA GLY A 159 6.74 -31.95 11.73
C GLY A 159 6.57 -32.95 10.59
N LEU A 160 6.54 -32.42 9.36
CA LEU A 160 6.62 -33.19 8.13
C LEU A 160 8.07 -33.60 7.84
N SER A 161 8.22 -34.63 7.01
CA SER A 161 9.50 -35.01 6.42
C SER A 161 9.33 -35.17 4.91
N LEU A 162 10.39 -35.13 4.11
CA LEU A 162 10.32 -35.45 2.69
C LEU A 162 11.43 -36.43 2.31
N PRO A 163 11.30 -37.19 1.20
CA PRO A 163 12.41 -37.91 0.61
C PRO A 163 13.66 -37.03 0.53
N GLU A 164 14.82 -37.54 0.98
CA GLU A 164 16.09 -36.78 1.06
C GLU A 164 16.53 -36.19 -0.30
N GLN A 165 16.04 -36.75 -1.41
CA GLN A 165 16.28 -36.26 -2.77
C GLN A 165 15.53 -34.96 -3.10
N LEU A 166 14.47 -34.63 -2.36
CA LEU A 166 13.70 -33.40 -2.55
C LEU A 166 14.30 -32.27 -1.71
N LYS A 167 14.94 -31.32 -2.39
CA LYS A 167 15.34 -30.04 -1.80
C LYS A 167 14.18 -29.06 -1.95
N VAL A 168 13.65 -28.58 -0.83
CA VAL A 168 12.43 -27.79 -0.80
C VAL A 168 12.67 -26.51 -0.02
N ALA A 169 12.41 -25.37 -0.66
CA ALA A 169 12.45 -24.05 -0.07
C ALA A 169 11.16 -23.74 0.69
N GLY A 170 10.03 -24.21 0.17
CA GLY A 170 8.71 -23.92 0.73
C GLY A 170 7.68 -24.99 0.43
N LEU A 171 6.63 -25.03 1.24
CA LEU A 171 5.50 -25.93 1.09
C LEU A 171 4.22 -25.12 1.14
N TRP A 172 3.25 -25.45 0.31
CA TRP A 172 1.92 -24.84 0.41
C TRP A 172 0.83 -25.86 0.18
N PHE A 173 -0.19 -25.85 1.01
CA PHE A 173 -1.38 -26.69 0.85
C PHE A 173 -2.49 -25.81 0.27
N ASP A 174 -3.11 -26.24 -0.84
CA ASP A 174 -4.26 -25.54 -1.44
C ASP A 174 -5.51 -25.74 -0.58
N THR A 175 -5.52 -25.03 0.53
CA THR A 175 -6.63 -24.96 1.48
C THR A 175 -6.59 -23.63 2.21
N SER A 176 -7.70 -23.26 2.85
CA SER A 176 -7.82 -22.07 3.70
C SER A 176 -8.36 -22.49 5.06
N VAL A 177 -7.58 -22.29 6.14
CA VAL A 177 -7.93 -22.75 7.49
C VAL A 177 -7.23 -21.92 8.57
N ILE A 178 -7.95 -21.65 9.66
CA ILE A 178 -7.44 -20.97 10.85
C ILE A 178 -8.11 -21.56 12.10
N PRO A 179 -7.40 -21.75 13.23
CA PRO A 179 -8.03 -22.13 14.48
C PRO A 179 -8.75 -20.93 15.12
N PRO A 180 -9.73 -21.15 16.01
CA PRO A 180 -10.24 -20.09 16.88
C PRO A 180 -9.12 -19.45 17.72
N GLY A 181 -9.24 -18.14 18.00
CA GLY A 181 -8.27 -17.40 18.80
C GLY A 181 -8.24 -17.84 20.27
N SER A 182 -7.04 -18.10 20.82
CA SER A 182 -6.83 -18.24 22.27
C SER A 182 -6.77 -16.86 22.94
N ASN A 183 -7.10 -16.75 24.23
CA ASN A 183 -6.85 -15.51 24.97
C ASN A 183 -5.34 -15.31 25.24
N LEU A 184 -4.68 -14.51 24.40
CA LEU A 184 -3.26 -14.19 24.49
C LEU A 184 -2.95 -12.90 25.26
N ALA A 185 -3.98 -12.19 25.74
CA ALA A 185 -3.87 -11.00 26.57
C ALA A 185 -4.70 -11.13 27.87
N PRO A 186 -4.42 -12.15 28.72
CA PRO A 186 -5.24 -12.44 29.89
C PRO A 186 -5.28 -11.24 30.86
N GLY A 187 -6.49 -10.81 31.19
CA GLY A 187 -6.73 -9.68 32.10
C GLY A 187 -6.76 -8.29 31.43
N ALA A 188 -6.45 -8.19 30.14
CA ALA A 188 -6.68 -6.95 29.39
C ALA A 188 -8.18 -6.69 29.23
N SER A 189 -8.61 -5.47 29.52
CA SER A 189 -10.00 -5.04 29.34
C SER A 189 -10.09 -3.52 29.31
N VAL A 190 -11.00 -2.99 28.50
CA VAL A 190 -11.35 -1.57 28.46
C VAL A 190 -12.86 -1.36 28.53
N THR A 191 -13.29 -0.24 29.13
CA THR A 191 -14.67 0.24 29.00
C THR A 191 -14.78 1.09 27.74
N LEU A 192 -15.63 0.68 26.81
CA LEU A 192 -15.82 1.40 25.55
C LEU A 192 -16.69 2.65 25.74
N PRO A 193 -16.36 3.77 25.05
CA PRO A 193 -17.26 4.93 24.97
C PRO A 193 -18.56 4.54 24.26
N GLN A 194 -19.66 5.20 24.62
CA GLN A 194 -20.95 5.00 23.97
C GLN A 194 -21.01 5.71 22.61
N GLY A 195 -21.78 5.15 21.67
CA GLY A 195 -21.94 5.68 20.32
C GLY A 195 -20.88 5.17 19.33
N PRO A 196 -20.72 5.87 18.20
CA PRO A 196 -19.73 5.52 17.18
C PRO A 196 -18.31 5.48 17.76
N GLN A 197 -17.52 4.48 17.36
CA GLN A 197 -16.16 4.29 17.87
C GLN A 197 -15.10 5.07 17.06
N SER A 198 -15.47 5.63 15.92
CA SER A 198 -14.63 6.56 15.14
C SER A 198 -15.49 7.70 14.55
N LEU A 199 -14.82 8.77 14.14
CA LEU A 199 -15.44 9.92 13.49
C LEU A 199 -15.68 9.65 12.00
N GLY A 200 -16.69 10.31 11.42
CA GLY A 200 -16.90 10.33 9.97
C GLY A 200 -17.51 9.05 9.40
N ASN A 201 -18.18 8.22 10.19
CA ASN A 201 -18.74 6.93 9.74
C ASN A 201 -20.25 6.78 10.06
N SER A 202 -20.91 7.88 10.45
CA SER A 202 -22.28 7.87 11.01
C SER A 202 -23.26 8.75 10.24
N GLY A 203 -22.88 9.25 9.07
CA GLY A 203 -23.78 9.91 8.14
C GLY A 203 -24.85 8.97 7.60
N THR A 204 -26.03 9.51 7.30
CA THR A 204 -27.10 8.71 6.67
C THR A 204 -26.76 8.47 5.19
N PRO A 205 -26.78 7.21 4.71
CA PRO A 205 -26.53 6.92 3.30
C PRO A 205 -27.50 7.65 2.38
N SER A 206 -27.01 8.16 1.25
CA SER A 206 -27.82 8.87 0.27
C SER A 206 -27.28 8.63 -1.13
N GLU A 207 -28.12 8.87 -2.15
CA GLU A 207 -27.66 8.83 -3.55
C GLU A 207 -26.54 9.84 -3.83
N ALA A 208 -26.52 10.97 -3.12
CA ALA A 208 -25.48 11.99 -3.28
C ALA A 208 -24.11 11.54 -2.74
N THR A 209 -24.08 10.48 -1.93
CA THR A 209 -22.86 9.91 -1.34
C THR A 209 -22.58 8.48 -1.83
N ASN A 210 -23.29 8.04 -2.87
CA ASN A 210 -23.14 6.74 -3.53
C ASN A 210 -22.56 6.97 -4.93
N LEU A 211 -21.23 7.11 -5.00
CA LEU A 211 -20.51 7.56 -6.18
C LEU A 211 -20.24 6.40 -7.15
N VAL A 212 -20.25 6.68 -8.43
CA VAL A 212 -19.69 5.76 -9.44
C VAL A 212 -18.17 5.84 -9.41
N PRO A 213 -17.44 4.79 -9.86
CA PRO A 213 -15.99 4.70 -9.67
C PRO A 213 -15.19 5.90 -10.20
N GLN A 214 -15.54 6.41 -11.38
CA GLN A 214 -14.88 7.58 -11.96
C GLN A 214 -15.07 8.85 -11.13
N ASP A 215 -16.25 9.04 -10.53
CA ASP A 215 -16.54 10.21 -9.71
C ASP A 215 -15.77 10.15 -8.39
N MET A 216 -15.55 8.94 -7.85
CA MET A 216 -14.66 8.72 -6.70
C MET A 216 -13.20 8.98 -7.05
N ALA A 217 -12.72 8.45 -8.18
CA ALA A 217 -11.34 8.68 -8.66
C ALA A 217 -11.05 10.18 -8.88
N ALA A 218 -12.04 10.94 -9.35
CA ALA A 218 -11.95 12.39 -9.46
C ALA A 218 -11.78 13.11 -8.11
N GLN A 219 -12.26 12.54 -6.99
CA GLN A 219 -12.00 13.12 -5.65
C GLN A 219 -10.55 12.91 -5.17
N TYR A 220 -9.80 12.06 -5.85
CA TYR A 220 -8.39 11.77 -5.58
C TYR A 220 -7.47 12.30 -6.70
N ASP A 221 -7.95 13.23 -7.53
CA ASP A 221 -7.18 13.88 -8.60
C ASP A 221 -6.46 12.91 -9.55
N PHE A 222 -7.14 11.82 -9.94
CA PHE A 222 -6.56 10.84 -10.86
C PHE A 222 -6.07 11.52 -12.16
N PRO A 223 -4.82 11.29 -12.56
CA PRO A 223 -4.14 12.16 -13.53
C PRO A 223 -4.70 12.07 -14.96
N LEU A 224 -5.40 10.99 -15.31
CA LEU A 224 -6.00 10.78 -16.62
C LEU A 224 -7.53 10.82 -16.60
N ASP A 225 -8.14 11.37 -15.54
CA ASP A 225 -9.59 11.49 -15.46
C ASP A 225 -10.17 12.22 -16.70
N GLY A 226 -11.26 11.66 -17.25
CA GLY A 226 -11.91 12.12 -18.47
C GLY A 226 -11.10 11.97 -19.78
N ALA A 227 -9.88 11.44 -19.75
CA ALA A 227 -9.05 11.26 -20.93
C ALA A 227 -9.40 9.96 -21.68
N ALA A 228 -9.55 10.03 -23.01
CA ALA A 228 -9.75 8.87 -23.87
C ALA A 228 -8.41 8.20 -24.23
N VAL A 229 -7.76 7.58 -23.24
CA VAL A 229 -6.45 6.93 -23.37
C VAL A 229 -6.58 5.43 -23.15
N GLN A 230 -5.80 4.63 -23.89
CA GLN A 230 -5.63 3.21 -23.61
C GLN A 230 -4.64 3.06 -22.46
N THR A 231 -5.13 2.79 -21.26
CA THR A 231 -4.29 2.53 -20.10
C THR A 231 -3.80 1.09 -20.08
N LYS A 232 -2.75 0.81 -19.28
CA LYS A 232 -2.19 -0.54 -19.13
C LYS A 232 -3.25 -1.55 -18.67
N LYS A 233 -3.03 -2.83 -19.03
CA LYS A 233 -3.89 -3.95 -18.63
C LYS A 233 -3.76 -4.23 -17.13
N VAL A 234 -4.90 -4.41 -16.46
CA VAL A 234 -4.95 -4.65 -15.02
C VAL A 234 -5.32 -6.11 -14.73
N GLY A 235 -4.63 -6.73 -13.79
CA GLY A 235 -4.98 -8.03 -13.25
C GLY A 235 -5.91 -7.93 -12.04
N LEU A 236 -6.82 -8.89 -11.89
CA LEU A 236 -7.61 -9.07 -10.68
C LEU A 236 -7.44 -10.52 -10.21
N ILE A 237 -7.07 -10.68 -8.95
CA ILE A 237 -7.01 -11.99 -8.27
C ILE A 237 -8.44 -12.35 -7.91
N GLU A 238 -9.00 -13.35 -8.59
CA GLU A 238 -10.43 -13.68 -8.54
C GLU A 238 -10.60 -15.20 -8.35
N PRO A 239 -10.18 -15.74 -7.20
CA PRO A 239 -9.97 -17.17 -7.05
C PRO A 239 -11.29 -17.94 -7.21
N GLY A 240 -11.31 -18.89 -8.14
CA GLY A 240 -12.44 -19.79 -8.34
C GLY A 240 -13.63 -19.23 -9.13
N ILE A 241 -13.83 -17.91 -9.20
CA ILE A 241 -15.01 -17.30 -9.83
C ILE A 241 -14.81 -16.85 -11.28
N GLY A 242 -13.66 -16.23 -11.60
CA GLY A 242 -13.40 -15.66 -12.92
C GLY A 242 -14.58 -14.86 -13.50
N SER A 243 -14.95 -15.14 -14.75
CA SER A 243 -16.08 -14.47 -15.43
C SER A 243 -17.42 -15.17 -15.25
N ALA A 244 -17.52 -16.18 -14.38
CA ALA A 244 -18.72 -16.98 -14.25
C ALA A 244 -19.96 -16.14 -13.89
N LEU A 245 -21.11 -16.55 -14.43
CA LEU A 245 -22.42 -15.95 -14.21
C LEU A 245 -23.45 -17.04 -13.86
N PRO A 246 -24.60 -16.68 -13.26
CA PRO A 246 -25.63 -17.66 -12.93
C PRO A 246 -26.11 -18.43 -14.16
N GLY A 247 -25.86 -19.74 -14.20
CA GLY A 247 -26.22 -20.60 -15.32
C GLY A 247 -25.34 -20.46 -16.57
N ASP A 248 -24.28 -19.64 -16.53
CA ASP A 248 -23.29 -19.44 -17.59
C ASP A 248 -21.89 -19.53 -16.98
N GLN A 249 -21.46 -20.77 -16.75
CA GLN A 249 -20.21 -21.06 -16.06
C GLN A 249 -18.98 -20.58 -16.83
N MET A 250 -19.08 -20.43 -18.15
CA MET A 250 -17.99 -19.93 -19.00
C MET A 250 -17.98 -18.40 -19.12
N GLY A 251 -18.97 -17.69 -18.54
CA GLY A 251 -19.04 -16.24 -18.59
C GLY A 251 -19.22 -15.68 -20.01
N THR A 252 -19.87 -16.43 -20.90
CA THR A 252 -19.99 -16.06 -22.33
C THR A 252 -20.70 -14.73 -22.57
N THR A 253 -21.52 -14.26 -21.62
CA THR A 253 -22.22 -12.97 -21.67
C THR A 253 -21.63 -11.89 -20.76
N PHE A 254 -20.48 -12.15 -20.13
CA PHE A 254 -19.87 -11.23 -19.16
C PHE A 254 -19.52 -9.87 -19.77
N GLN A 255 -18.87 -9.86 -20.94
CA GLN A 255 -18.48 -8.61 -21.62
C GLN A 255 -19.70 -7.75 -22.02
N GLU A 256 -20.78 -8.38 -22.49
CA GLU A 256 -22.03 -7.68 -22.84
C GLU A 256 -22.62 -6.98 -21.61
N LYS A 257 -22.61 -7.68 -20.47
CA LYS A 257 -23.10 -7.16 -19.20
C LYS A 257 -22.24 -6.03 -18.64
N LEU A 258 -20.92 -6.16 -18.73
CA LEU A 258 -20.00 -5.07 -18.38
C LEU A 258 -20.24 -3.84 -19.25
N THR A 259 -20.38 -4.02 -20.56
CA THR A 259 -20.68 -2.92 -21.50
C THR A 259 -21.99 -2.21 -21.12
N LYS A 260 -23.01 -2.98 -20.71
CA LYS A 260 -24.25 -2.42 -20.20
C LYS A 260 -24.05 -1.63 -18.90
N TYR A 261 -23.29 -2.16 -17.94
CA TYR A 261 -22.98 -1.46 -16.69
C TYR A 261 -22.30 -0.12 -16.96
N LEU A 262 -21.27 -0.09 -17.82
CA LEU A 262 -20.57 1.14 -18.20
C LEU A 262 -21.56 2.18 -18.75
N ALA A 263 -22.44 1.77 -19.67
CA ALA A 263 -23.47 2.66 -20.20
C ALA A 263 -24.43 3.17 -19.11
N ASP A 264 -24.80 2.33 -18.14
CA ASP A 264 -25.70 2.70 -17.04
C ASP A 264 -25.06 3.72 -16.07
N ILE A 265 -23.72 3.71 -15.92
CA ILE A 265 -22.98 4.70 -15.12
C ILE A 265 -22.47 5.91 -15.93
N GLY A 266 -22.86 6.02 -17.20
CA GLY A 266 -22.48 7.14 -18.07
C GLY A 266 -21.07 7.04 -18.66
N GLN A 267 -20.47 5.85 -18.65
CA GLN A 267 -19.17 5.56 -19.25
C GLN A 267 -19.29 4.78 -20.56
N SER A 268 -18.21 4.81 -21.34
CA SER A 268 -18.01 3.95 -22.51
C SER A 268 -16.53 3.71 -22.73
N GLY A 269 -16.15 2.49 -23.05
CA GLY A 269 -14.81 2.14 -23.48
C GLY A 269 -14.77 0.79 -24.16
N ASP A 270 -13.60 0.41 -24.63
CA ASP A 270 -13.35 -0.79 -25.45
C ASP A 270 -12.53 -1.88 -24.74
N GLY A 271 -12.22 -1.69 -23.45
CA GLY A 271 -11.50 -2.67 -22.64
C GLY A 271 -12.21 -4.03 -22.60
N VAL A 272 -11.43 -5.10 -22.73
CA VAL A 272 -11.93 -6.48 -22.70
C VAL A 272 -11.55 -7.23 -21.43
N VAL A 273 -12.45 -8.09 -20.96
CA VAL A 273 -12.21 -8.98 -19.82
C VAL A 273 -11.81 -10.36 -20.31
N THR A 274 -10.67 -10.84 -19.83
CA THR A 274 -10.14 -12.18 -20.08
C THR A 274 -10.02 -12.96 -18.78
N VAL A 275 -10.03 -14.29 -18.86
CA VAL A 275 -9.89 -15.16 -17.67
C VAL A 275 -8.80 -16.19 -17.90
N GLN A 276 -7.80 -16.18 -17.02
CA GLN A 276 -6.86 -17.29 -16.90
C GLN A 276 -7.54 -18.40 -16.08
N GLY A 277 -7.52 -19.64 -16.57
CA GLY A 277 -8.14 -20.79 -15.89
C GLY A 277 -9.68 -20.88 -16.01
N ALA A 278 -10.26 -20.39 -17.12
CA ALA A 278 -11.71 -20.30 -17.33
C ALA A 278 -12.49 -21.64 -17.28
N ASN A 279 -11.83 -22.78 -17.49
CA ASN A 279 -12.40 -24.13 -17.32
C ASN A 279 -12.57 -24.55 -15.84
N GLY A 280 -11.93 -23.83 -14.92
CA GLY A 280 -11.95 -24.10 -13.48
C GLY A 280 -12.94 -23.25 -12.69
N GLN A 281 -13.60 -22.30 -13.34
CA GLN A 281 -14.41 -21.28 -12.66
C GLN A 281 -15.80 -21.83 -12.25
N VAL A 282 -16.31 -21.38 -11.11
CA VAL A 282 -17.59 -21.78 -10.47
C VAL A 282 -18.32 -20.51 -10.01
N TYR A 283 -19.62 -20.38 -10.33
CA TYR A 283 -20.40 -19.25 -9.81
C TYR A 283 -20.77 -19.52 -8.34
N ASP A 284 -20.28 -18.69 -7.43
CA ASP A 284 -20.55 -18.78 -5.99
C ASP A 284 -20.71 -17.39 -5.33
N ASN A 285 -20.53 -17.30 -4.01
CA ASN A 285 -20.70 -16.06 -3.25
C ASN A 285 -19.59 -15.02 -3.48
N SER A 286 -18.45 -15.39 -4.05
CA SER A 286 -17.38 -14.46 -4.43
C SER A 286 -17.73 -13.62 -5.66
N ALA A 287 -18.82 -13.94 -6.36
CA ALA A 287 -19.29 -13.17 -7.52
C ALA A 287 -19.56 -11.69 -7.20
N GLY A 288 -19.92 -11.36 -5.96
CA GLY A 288 -20.09 -9.99 -5.49
C GLY A 288 -18.77 -9.21 -5.50
N GLU A 289 -17.72 -9.81 -4.94
CA GLU A 289 -16.36 -9.28 -4.89
C GLU A 289 -15.81 -9.07 -6.30
N ARG A 290 -15.92 -10.09 -7.16
CA ARG A 290 -15.52 -10.00 -8.56
C ARG A 290 -16.19 -8.84 -9.30
N SER A 291 -17.51 -8.70 -9.11
CA SER A 291 -18.25 -7.62 -9.76
C SER A 291 -17.83 -6.24 -9.24
N LEU A 292 -17.48 -6.13 -7.95
CA LEU A 292 -16.97 -4.92 -7.32
C LEU A 292 -15.64 -4.52 -7.97
N ASP A 293 -14.66 -5.42 -7.98
CA ASP A 293 -13.30 -5.17 -8.51
C ASP A 293 -13.35 -4.77 -10.00
N VAL A 294 -14.06 -5.55 -10.82
CA VAL A 294 -14.23 -5.27 -12.25
C VAL A 294 -14.93 -3.93 -12.48
N SER A 295 -15.94 -3.60 -11.66
CA SER A 295 -16.68 -2.34 -11.79
C SER A 295 -15.80 -1.14 -11.47
N ILE A 296 -14.94 -1.22 -10.44
CA ILE A 296 -13.99 -0.16 -10.09
C ILE A 296 -13.01 0.06 -11.26
N VAL A 297 -12.31 -0.98 -11.70
CA VAL A 297 -11.30 -0.85 -12.76
C VAL A 297 -11.91 -0.36 -14.07
N ALA A 298 -13.00 -0.96 -14.52
CA ALA A 298 -13.63 -0.57 -15.78
C ALA A 298 -14.32 0.80 -15.71
N GLY A 299 -14.82 1.22 -14.53
CA GLY A 299 -15.42 2.53 -14.36
C GLY A 299 -14.39 3.66 -14.41
N VAL A 300 -13.22 3.44 -13.81
CA VAL A 300 -12.11 4.43 -13.77
C VAL A 300 -11.32 4.43 -15.07
N ASN A 301 -10.99 3.25 -15.61
CA ASN A 301 -10.18 3.06 -16.81
C ASN A 301 -10.98 2.27 -17.87
N PRO A 302 -11.98 2.88 -18.53
CA PRO A 302 -12.93 2.14 -19.38
C PRO A 302 -12.32 1.50 -20.63
N ASN A 303 -11.11 1.93 -21.03
CA ASN A 303 -10.38 1.33 -22.15
C ASN A 303 -9.35 0.27 -21.69
N SER A 304 -9.05 0.15 -20.39
CA SER A 304 -8.12 -0.89 -19.90
C SER A 304 -8.70 -2.27 -20.10
N ASP A 305 -7.87 -3.17 -20.65
CA ASP A 305 -8.14 -4.60 -20.57
C ASP A 305 -8.00 -5.08 -19.13
N ILE A 306 -8.77 -6.12 -18.79
CA ILE A 306 -8.76 -6.76 -17.47
C ILE A 306 -8.48 -8.26 -17.63
N ALA A 307 -7.57 -8.80 -16.82
CA ALA A 307 -7.37 -10.25 -16.68
C ALA A 307 -7.80 -10.73 -15.29
N LEU A 308 -8.74 -11.67 -15.24
CA LEU A 308 -9.15 -12.33 -14.01
C LEU A 308 -8.33 -13.61 -13.82
N PHE A 309 -7.68 -13.76 -12.67
CA PHE A 309 -6.85 -14.91 -12.34
C PHE A 309 -7.59 -15.86 -11.41
N ASN A 310 -8.05 -16.98 -11.97
CA ASN A 310 -8.92 -17.94 -11.28
C ASN A 310 -8.16 -18.90 -10.34
N GLY A 311 -6.82 -18.92 -10.43
CA GLY A 311 -5.98 -19.87 -9.71
C GLY A 311 -6.23 -21.32 -10.12
N SER A 312 -6.18 -22.24 -9.15
CA SER A 312 -6.44 -23.67 -9.40
C SER A 312 -7.85 -23.96 -9.93
N GLY A 313 -8.79 -23.02 -9.75
CA GLY A 313 -10.22 -23.25 -9.90
C GLY A 313 -10.77 -24.24 -8.88
N GLN A 314 -12.06 -24.56 -9.00
CA GLN A 314 -12.79 -25.42 -8.06
C GLN A 314 -13.28 -26.75 -8.68
N THR A 315 -13.06 -26.98 -9.98
CA THR A 315 -13.64 -28.13 -10.70
C THR A 315 -12.79 -29.41 -10.66
N SER A 316 -11.54 -29.31 -10.21
CA SER A 316 -10.61 -30.44 -10.13
C SER A 316 -10.50 -30.97 -8.69
N ASN A 317 -10.23 -32.28 -8.54
CA ASN A 317 -10.17 -32.90 -7.22
C ASN A 317 -9.11 -32.24 -6.33
N GLY A 318 -9.48 -31.92 -5.09
CA GLY A 318 -8.59 -31.30 -4.11
C GLY A 318 -8.31 -29.81 -4.34
N ALA A 319 -8.77 -29.22 -5.44
CA ALA A 319 -8.58 -27.81 -5.71
C ALA A 319 -9.54 -26.95 -4.91
N GLN A 320 -9.02 -25.91 -4.27
CA GLN A 320 -9.80 -25.01 -3.42
C GLN A 320 -9.77 -23.56 -3.90
N ALA A 321 -9.02 -23.27 -4.96
CA ALA A 321 -8.86 -21.93 -5.51
C ALA A 321 -8.40 -20.94 -4.44
N THR A 322 -7.30 -21.27 -3.74
CA THR A 322 -6.74 -20.32 -2.77
C THR A 322 -6.13 -19.09 -3.46
N THR A 323 -6.02 -18.00 -2.71
CA THR A 323 -5.37 -16.76 -3.15
C THR A 323 -3.95 -17.03 -3.65
N TYR A 324 -3.19 -17.88 -2.95
CA TYR A 324 -1.85 -18.30 -3.39
C TYR A 324 -1.83 -18.82 -4.85
N THR A 325 -2.78 -19.68 -5.24
CA THR A 325 -2.81 -20.25 -6.60
C THR A 325 -3.16 -19.22 -7.66
N ALA A 326 -3.99 -18.23 -7.31
CA ALA A 326 -4.38 -17.14 -8.19
C ALA A 326 -3.25 -16.13 -8.39
N ILE A 327 -2.53 -15.75 -7.32
CA ILE A 327 -1.31 -14.92 -7.42
C ILE A 327 -0.24 -15.63 -8.27
N GLN A 328 -0.05 -16.94 -8.05
CA GLN A 328 0.86 -17.72 -8.88
C GLN A 328 0.46 -17.70 -10.36
N SER A 329 -0.83 -17.73 -10.65
CA SER A 329 -1.35 -17.62 -12.02
C SER A 329 -1.19 -16.22 -12.60
N ALA A 330 -1.22 -15.16 -11.80
CA ALA A 330 -0.94 -13.79 -12.24
C ALA A 330 0.55 -13.58 -12.58
N THR A 331 1.42 -14.20 -11.79
CA THR A 331 2.89 -14.12 -11.95
C THR A 331 3.39 -14.98 -13.11
N PHE A 332 2.81 -16.18 -13.24
CA PHE A 332 3.15 -17.18 -14.25
C PHE A 332 1.91 -17.62 -15.04
N PRO A 333 1.34 -16.73 -15.88
CA PRO A 333 0.05 -16.98 -16.53
C PRO A 333 0.09 -18.07 -17.61
N GLY A 334 1.30 -18.51 -17.99
CA GLY A 334 1.53 -19.54 -18.99
C GLY A 334 1.80 -18.98 -20.38
N GLU A 335 2.13 -19.88 -21.30
CA GLU A 335 2.51 -19.52 -22.67
C GLU A 335 1.33 -18.87 -23.43
N GLY A 336 1.60 -17.74 -24.09
CA GLY A 336 0.61 -17.04 -24.90
C GLY A 336 -0.40 -16.19 -24.12
N VAL A 337 -0.26 -16.10 -22.79
CA VAL A 337 -1.03 -15.17 -21.95
C VAL A 337 -0.16 -13.95 -21.65
N GLU A 338 -0.66 -12.77 -22.02
CA GLU A 338 -0.01 -11.50 -21.72
C GLU A 338 0.07 -11.27 -20.20
N ARG A 339 1.24 -10.89 -19.72
CA ARG A 339 1.45 -10.51 -18.32
C ARG A 339 0.82 -9.15 -18.07
N VAL A 340 0.23 -8.99 -16.89
CA VAL A 340 -0.27 -7.70 -16.41
C VAL A 340 0.86 -6.92 -15.73
N VAL A 341 0.82 -5.59 -15.80
CA VAL A 341 1.81 -4.71 -15.15
C VAL A 341 1.55 -4.56 -13.66
N ALA A 342 0.27 -4.64 -13.27
CA ALA A 342 -0.19 -4.59 -11.91
C ALA A 342 -1.40 -5.50 -11.73
N TRP A 343 -1.60 -6.02 -10.53
CA TRP A 343 -2.79 -6.75 -10.17
C TRP A 343 -3.31 -6.33 -8.79
N SER A 344 -4.63 -6.39 -8.62
CA SER A 344 -5.32 -6.17 -7.34
C SER A 344 -5.78 -7.50 -6.75
N ASP A 345 -5.64 -7.63 -5.44
CA ASP A 345 -6.14 -8.74 -4.63
C ASP A 345 -7.04 -8.22 -3.51
N SER A 346 -8.32 -8.60 -3.57
CA SER A 346 -9.32 -8.31 -2.55
C SER A 346 -9.70 -9.56 -1.74
N PHE A 347 -8.85 -10.60 -1.81
CA PHE A 347 -9.02 -11.87 -1.11
C PHE A 347 -7.85 -12.16 -0.18
N GLY A 348 -7.99 -13.20 0.65
CA GLY A 348 -6.92 -13.70 1.49
C GLY A 348 -7.12 -15.17 1.87
N ASP A 349 -6.02 -15.90 1.97
CA ASP A 349 -6.01 -17.21 2.62
C ASP A 349 -6.03 -17.01 4.15
N MET A 350 -6.82 -17.78 4.90
CA MET A 350 -7.05 -17.50 6.34
C MET A 350 -5.87 -17.88 7.24
N GLN A 351 -4.86 -18.58 6.71
CA GLN A 351 -3.76 -19.11 7.48
C GLN A 351 -2.87 -18.02 8.08
N SER A 352 -2.54 -18.20 9.36
CA SER A 352 -1.46 -17.46 10.01
C SER A 352 -0.23 -18.36 10.20
N MET A 353 0.75 -18.21 9.32
CA MET A 353 1.91 -19.09 9.25
C MET A 353 3.02 -18.63 10.21
N SER A 354 3.74 -19.58 10.82
CA SER A 354 4.93 -19.26 11.61
C SER A 354 6.02 -18.65 10.69
N PRO A 355 6.73 -17.59 11.10
CA PRO A 355 7.74 -16.89 10.29
C PRO A 355 8.83 -17.81 9.71
N ASP A 356 9.31 -18.75 10.51
CA ASP A 356 10.38 -19.68 10.14
C ASP A 356 9.84 -20.99 9.53
N SER A 357 8.58 -21.02 9.09
CA SER A 357 7.95 -22.20 8.48
C SER A 357 8.17 -22.24 6.96
N PRO A 358 8.15 -23.44 6.35
CA PRO A 358 8.15 -23.55 4.89
C PRO A 358 6.88 -22.97 4.24
N PHE A 359 5.82 -22.75 5.03
CA PHE A 359 4.55 -22.17 4.58
C PHE A 359 4.66 -20.67 4.37
N TYR A 360 5.17 -19.96 5.37
CA TYR A 360 5.50 -18.53 5.25
C TYR A 360 6.50 -18.30 4.11
N ARG A 361 7.52 -19.17 4.03
CA ARG A 361 8.53 -19.10 2.98
C ARG A 361 7.94 -19.24 1.58
N ALA A 362 6.92 -20.08 1.37
CA ALA A 362 6.25 -20.22 0.07
C ALA A 362 5.60 -18.90 -0.38
N TYR A 363 4.89 -18.22 0.53
CA TYR A 363 4.26 -16.92 0.27
C TYR A 363 5.29 -15.82 0.00
N TRP A 364 6.31 -15.71 0.87
CA TRP A 364 7.41 -14.77 0.68
C TRP A 364 8.03 -14.89 -0.71
N GLU A 365 8.33 -16.13 -1.09
CA GLU A 365 8.96 -16.47 -2.35
C GLU A 365 8.09 -16.19 -3.57
N LEU A 366 6.78 -16.37 -3.46
CA LEU A 366 5.83 -16.02 -4.51
C LEU A 366 5.78 -14.50 -4.75
N TYR A 367 5.80 -13.69 -3.68
CA TYR A 367 5.87 -12.24 -3.83
C TYR A 367 7.22 -11.76 -4.38
N VAL A 368 8.33 -12.45 -4.06
CA VAL A 368 9.61 -12.21 -4.74
C VAL A 368 9.51 -12.52 -6.24
N ASP A 369 8.81 -13.60 -6.62
CA ASP A 369 8.55 -13.91 -8.03
C ASP A 369 7.74 -12.80 -8.72
N THR A 370 6.74 -12.23 -8.06
CA THR A 370 5.97 -11.07 -8.56
C THR A 370 6.88 -9.86 -8.84
N VAL A 371 7.79 -9.53 -7.91
CA VAL A 371 8.74 -8.43 -8.09
C VAL A 371 9.68 -8.70 -9.27
N LEU A 372 10.21 -9.92 -9.38
CA LEU A 372 11.07 -10.30 -10.50
C LEU A 372 10.33 -10.28 -11.83
N ALA A 373 9.02 -10.52 -11.85
CA ALA A 373 8.18 -10.36 -13.02
C ALA A 373 7.89 -8.89 -13.39
N ASN A 374 8.46 -7.93 -12.65
CA ASN A 374 8.22 -6.49 -12.74
C ASN A 374 6.74 -6.12 -12.59
N GLN A 375 6.02 -6.77 -11.67
CA GLN A 375 4.61 -6.52 -11.43
C GLN A 375 4.40 -5.76 -10.12
N THR A 376 3.45 -4.82 -10.13
CA THR A 376 2.97 -4.17 -8.90
C THR A 376 1.85 -5.02 -8.30
N ALA A 377 2.11 -5.63 -7.14
CA ALA A 377 1.08 -6.27 -6.33
C ALA A 377 0.34 -5.22 -5.51
N VAL A 378 -0.99 -5.19 -5.59
CA VAL A 378 -1.86 -4.30 -4.80
C VAL A 378 -2.84 -5.17 -4.03
N THR A 379 -2.90 -5.01 -2.71
CA THR A 379 -3.71 -5.90 -1.85
C THR A 379 -4.53 -5.09 -0.87
N ALA A 380 -5.82 -5.41 -0.78
CA ALA A 380 -6.71 -4.94 0.28
C ALA A 380 -6.21 -5.46 1.64
N LEU A 381 -5.92 -4.56 2.59
CA LEU A 381 -5.34 -4.97 3.87
C LEU A 381 -6.32 -5.76 4.75
N GLY A 382 -7.61 -5.60 4.53
CA GLY A 382 -8.66 -6.28 5.26
C GLY A 382 -9.62 -5.32 5.96
N ASP A 383 -10.75 -5.90 6.36
CA ASP A 383 -11.95 -5.18 6.79
C ASP A 383 -12.32 -5.52 8.25
N GLY A 384 -11.44 -6.21 8.98
CA GLY A 384 -11.70 -6.71 10.34
C GLY A 384 -11.28 -5.79 11.50
N GLY A 385 -10.94 -4.53 11.21
CA GLY A 385 -10.36 -3.60 12.20
C GLY A 385 -9.01 -4.08 12.74
N SER A 386 -8.54 -3.51 13.86
CA SER A 386 -7.21 -3.80 14.41
C SER A 386 -6.98 -5.24 14.86
N SER A 387 -8.04 -6.06 14.96
CA SER A 387 -7.96 -7.46 15.39
C SER A 387 -8.16 -8.47 14.26
N GLU A 388 -8.48 -8.01 13.05
CA GLU A 388 -8.88 -8.85 11.92
C GLU A 388 -9.94 -9.89 12.31
N GLU A 389 -10.93 -9.46 13.13
CA GLU A 389 -12.03 -10.31 13.62
C GLU A 389 -11.61 -11.48 14.53
N ILE A 390 -10.33 -11.56 14.90
CA ILE A 390 -9.77 -12.64 15.70
C ILE A 390 -9.85 -12.29 17.19
N GLY A 391 -10.65 -13.07 17.92
CA GLY A 391 -10.87 -12.92 19.37
C GLY A 391 -9.72 -13.41 20.27
N ASN A 392 -8.46 -13.09 19.92
CA ASN A 392 -7.27 -13.52 20.68
C ASN A 392 -6.74 -12.46 21.69
N GLY A 393 -7.31 -11.26 21.68
CA GLY A 393 -6.93 -10.16 22.56
C GLY A 393 -5.72 -9.35 22.09
N LEU A 394 -5.21 -9.59 20.88
CA LEU A 394 -4.08 -8.88 20.26
C LEU A 394 -4.55 -8.01 19.10
N THR A 395 -3.61 -7.26 18.52
CA THR A 395 -3.77 -6.73 17.16
C THR A 395 -3.32 -7.77 16.14
N ASN A 396 -4.04 -7.90 15.03
CA ASN A 396 -3.76 -8.89 13.99
C ASN A 396 -3.89 -8.32 12.57
N LEU A 397 -3.09 -8.86 11.67
CA LEU A 397 -3.17 -8.68 10.22
C LEU A 397 -3.35 -10.05 9.55
N GLN A 398 -3.68 -10.06 8.26
CA GLN A 398 -3.60 -11.26 7.41
C GLN A 398 -2.14 -11.47 6.95
N TYR A 399 -1.37 -12.24 7.73
CA TYR A 399 0.10 -12.35 7.58
C TYR A 399 0.58 -13.00 6.28
N ASN A 400 -0.28 -13.73 5.58
CA ASN A 400 0.01 -14.29 4.27
C ASN A 400 0.12 -13.21 3.19
N CYS A 401 -0.69 -12.17 3.26
CA CYS A 401 -0.75 -11.14 2.23
C CYS A 401 -0.04 -9.82 2.61
N THR A 402 0.45 -9.68 3.85
CA THR A 402 1.20 -8.49 4.32
C THR A 402 2.68 -8.49 3.94
N GLN A 403 3.05 -9.14 2.83
CA GLN A 403 4.44 -9.22 2.38
C GLN A 403 5.01 -7.82 2.06
N PRO A 404 6.33 -7.58 2.23
CA PRO A 404 6.94 -6.25 2.06
C PRO A 404 7.04 -5.81 0.60
N PHE A 405 6.64 -6.69 -0.31
CA PHE A 405 6.61 -6.48 -1.75
C PHE A 405 5.21 -6.20 -2.29
N SER A 406 4.16 -6.33 -1.45
CA SER A 406 2.79 -5.95 -1.82
C SER A 406 2.48 -4.54 -1.33
N LEU A 407 1.85 -3.73 -2.19
CA LEU A 407 1.30 -2.44 -1.80
C LEU A 407 0.00 -2.67 -1.02
N LEU A 408 0.06 -2.46 0.30
CA LEU A 408 -1.09 -2.71 1.16
C LEU A 408 -2.00 -1.50 1.25
N VAL A 409 -3.27 -1.69 0.92
CA VAL A 409 -4.28 -0.63 0.82
C VAL A 409 -5.27 -0.76 1.97
N GLY A 410 -5.26 0.24 2.87
CA GLY A 410 -6.27 0.41 3.91
C GLY A 410 -7.52 1.13 3.41
N GLY A 411 -8.43 1.41 4.34
CA GLY A 411 -9.75 1.97 4.06
C GLY A 411 -10.02 3.27 4.80
N SER A 412 -10.50 4.27 4.07
CA SER A 412 -10.96 5.54 4.60
C SER A 412 -12.47 5.74 4.45
N SER A 413 -12.99 6.70 5.18
CA SER A 413 -14.32 7.27 5.03
C SER A 413 -14.22 8.69 4.51
N LEU A 414 -14.55 8.83 3.23
CA LEU A 414 -14.60 10.12 2.57
C LEU A 414 -15.94 10.80 2.85
N SER A 415 -15.89 12.07 3.24
CA SER A 415 -17.08 12.88 3.50
C SER A 415 -17.10 14.12 2.62
N SER A 416 -18.21 14.33 1.91
CA SER A 416 -18.54 15.66 1.39
C SER A 416 -19.03 16.58 2.51
N LEU A 417 -19.11 17.89 2.27
CA LEU A 417 -19.66 18.82 3.27
C LEU A 417 -21.09 18.43 3.70
N GLY A 418 -21.94 18.04 2.74
CA GLY A 418 -23.30 17.58 3.02
C GLY A 418 -23.33 16.30 3.86
N ALA A 419 -22.46 15.34 3.56
CA ALA A 419 -22.33 14.11 4.33
C ALA A 419 -21.84 14.38 5.76
N ALA A 420 -20.82 15.23 5.91
CA ALA A 420 -20.27 15.63 7.20
C ALA A 420 -21.29 16.39 8.06
N GLN A 421 -22.17 17.20 7.45
CA GLN A 421 -23.29 17.85 8.14
C GLN A 421 -24.35 16.87 8.63
N ALA A 422 -24.49 15.71 7.98
CA ALA A 422 -25.40 14.65 8.38
C ALA A 422 -24.77 13.69 9.42
N ASP A 423 -23.45 13.74 9.62
CA ASP A 423 -22.73 12.89 10.55
C ASP A 423 -22.62 13.56 11.95
N PRO A 424 -23.29 13.03 12.98
CA PRO A 424 -23.28 13.63 14.32
C PRO A 424 -21.89 13.69 14.96
N THR A 425 -20.95 12.87 14.52
CA THR A 425 -19.57 12.84 15.03
C THR A 425 -18.73 14.00 14.50
N LEU A 426 -19.10 14.58 13.35
CA LEU A 426 -18.36 15.66 12.67
C LEU A 426 -18.97 17.05 12.88
N VAL A 427 -20.28 17.15 13.10
CA VAL A 427 -21.02 18.42 13.10
C VAL A 427 -20.40 19.48 14.02
N ASN A 428 -20.14 19.13 15.29
CA ASN A 428 -19.68 20.11 16.29
C ASN A 428 -18.16 20.23 16.36
N SER A 429 -17.44 19.14 16.07
CA SER A 429 -15.99 19.03 16.21
C SER A 429 -15.24 19.55 14.98
N ILE A 430 -15.83 19.42 13.77
CA ILE A 430 -15.16 19.71 12.50
C ILE A 430 -15.98 20.68 11.66
N VAL A 431 -17.25 20.38 11.37
CA VAL A 431 -18.06 21.18 10.42
C VAL A 431 -18.30 22.59 10.92
N ALA A 432 -18.80 22.75 12.15
CA ALA A 432 -19.09 24.05 12.74
C ALA A 432 -17.85 24.97 12.80
N PRO A 433 -16.68 24.54 13.34
CA PRO A 433 -15.49 25.39 13.35
C PRO A 433 -14.96 25.66 11.93
N ALA A 434 -14.99 24.69 11.01
CA ALA A 434 -14.55 24.91 9.62
C ALA A 434 -15.38 25.98 8.90
N LEU A 435 -16.72 25.93 9.03
CA LEU A 435 -17.63 26.95 8.48
C LEU A 435 -17.49 28.32 9.17
N ALA A 436 -17.03 28.34 10.42
CA ALA A 436 -16.72 29.57 11.15
C ALA A 436 -15.36 30.18 10.78
N GLY A 437 -14.57 29.52 9.91
CA GLY A 437 -13.24 29.98 9.52
C GLY A 437 -12.16 29.70 10.56
N ASP A 438 -12.36 28.71 11.44
CA ASP A 438 -11.35 28.33 12.43
C ASP A 438 -10.08 27.81 11.76
N MET A 439 -8.97 28.51 11.95
CA MET A 439 -7.72 28.22 11.25
C MET A 439 -7.12 26.87 11.64
N ALA A 440 -7.31 26.41 12.89
CA ALA A 440 -6.76 25.12 13.33
C ALA A 440 -7.44 23.97 12.61
N THR A 441 -8.77 24.00 12.57
CA THR A 441 -9.58 23.02 11.85
C THR A 441 -9.30 23.05 10.36
N LEU A 442 -9.29 24.24 9.75
CA LEU A 442 -9.03 24.37 8.32
C LEU A 442 -7.62 23.90 7.95
N TRP A 443 -6.62 24.17 8.80
CA TRP A 443 -5.26 23.67 8.58
C TRP A 443 -5.21 22.15 8.56
N GLN A 444 -5.87 21.51 9.54
CA GLN A 444 -5.97 20.05 9.61
C GLN A 444 -6.68 19.47 8.37
N LEU A 445 -7.77 20.10 7.93
CA LEU A 445 -8.52 19.64 6.76
C LEU A 445 -7.74 19.81 5.45
N VAL A 446 -6.99 20.91 5.29
CA VAL A 446 -6.15 21.12 4.10
C VAL A 446 -5.05 20.06 4.02
N VAL A 447 -4.39 19.75 5.14
CA VAL A 447 -3.45 18.62 5.23
C VAL A 447 -4.11 17.30 4.79
N GLY A 448 -5.36 17.10 5.19
CA GLY A 448 -6.18 15.96 4.77
C GLY A 448 -6.85 16.08 3.40
N GLY A 449 -6.45 17.01 2.53
CA GLY A 449 -6.90 17.07 1.13
C GLY A 449 -7.98 18.11 0.81
N LEU A 450 -8.46 18.89 1.79
CA LEU A 450 -9.40 19.98 1.52
C LEU A 450 -8.78 21.04 0.60
N ASP A 451 -9.44 21.27 -0.54
CA ASP A 451 -9.00 22.19 -1.59
C ASP A 451 -9.93 23.41 -1.73
N ILE A 452 -11.15 23.36 -1.19
CA ILE A 452 -12.13 24.45 -1.23
C ILE A 452 -12.39 25.00 0.17
N LEU A 453 -12.41 26.33 0.33
CA LEU A 453 -12.79 26.94 1.61
C LEU A 453 -14.24 26.53 1.95
N PRO A 454 -14.55 25.98 3.14
CA PRO A 454 -15.87 25.44 3.44
C PRO A 454 -17.03 26.46 3.31
N ALA A 455 -16.75 27.75 3.51
CA ALA A 455 -17.73 28.82 3.28
C ALA A 455 -18.11 29.02 1.80
N ASN A 456 -17.28 28.53 0.86
CA ASN A 456 -17.49 28.57 -0.59
C ASN A 456 -18.07 27.25 -1.14
N MET A 457 -18.17 26.21 -0.32
CA MET A 457 -18.73 24.91 -0.71
C MET A 457 -20.26 24.92 -0.68
N THR A 458 -20.86 23.94 -1.36
CA THR A 458 -22.31 23.69 -1.35
C THR A 458 -22.62 22.26 -0.92
N SER A 459 -23.63 22.08 -0.08
CA SER A 459 -24.03 20.74 0.41
C SER A 459 -24.78 19.91 -0.65
N GLY A 460 -25.08 20.47 -1.82
CA GLY A 460 -25.87 19.82 -2.87
C GLY A 460 -25.04 19.02 -3.88
N GLN A 461 -23.72 19.11 -3.81
CA GLN A 461 -22.78 18.36 -4.64
C GLN A 461 -21.79 17.61 -3.75
N PHE A 462 -21.23 16.51 -4.25
CA PHE A 462 -20.10 15.89 -3.58
C PHE A 462 -18.86 16.76 -3.82
N GLN A 463 -18.40 17.41 -2.76
CA GLN A 463 -17.15 18.17 -2.73
C GLN A 463 -16.37 17.67 -1.52
N PHE A 464 -15.17 17.14 -1.75
CA PHE A 464 -14.27 16.63 -0.69
C PHE A 464 -14.22 17.62 0.47
N PHE A 465 -14.52 17.16 1.69
CA PHE A 465 -14.48 18.00 2.89
C PHE A 465 -13.55 17.46 3.97
N VAL A 466 -13.68 16.18 4.30
CA VAL A 466 -12.82 15.49 5.27
C VAL A 466 -12.75 14.02 4.96
N GLU A 467 -11.61 13.41 5.24
CA GLU A 467 -11.40 11.98 5.17
C GLU A 467 -10.89 11.46 6.53
N THR A 468 -11.50 10.39 7.03
CA THR A 468 -11.14 9.73 8.30
C THR A 468 -10.95 8.22 8.06
N PRO A 469 -10.39 7.44 8.98
CA PRO A 469 -10.41 5.99 8.87
C PRO A 469 -11.82 5.41 8.78
N TRP A 470 -12.01 4.41 7.92
CA TRP A 470 -13.27 3.67 7.82
C TRP A 470 -13.45 2.77 9.04
N ASN A 471 -14.50 3.01 9.82
CA ASN A 471 -14.82 2.25 11.03
C ASN A 471 -16.32 2.38 11.37
N TYR A 472 -17.10 1.33 11.06
CA TYR A 472 -18.54 1.30 11.31
C TYR A 472 -18.93 0.83 12.71
N TYR A 473 -18.01 0.61 13.64
CA TYR A 473 -18.37 0.10 14.96
C TYR A 473 -19.06 1.15 15.83
N ASN A 474 -20.09 0.70 16.55
CA ASN A 474 -20.92 1.52 17.44
C ASN A 474 -21.25 0.74 18.72
N VAL A 475 -21.30 1.45 19.86
CA VAL A 475 -21.60 0.87 21.17
C VAL A 475 -22.91 1.43 21.72
N ALA A 476 -23.85 0.54 22.06
CA ALA A 476 -25.11 0.87 22.73
C ALA A 476 -25.27 0.04 24.00
N GLY A 477 -25.08 0.67 25.17
CA GLY A 477 -24.97 -0.03 26.44
C GLY A 477 -23.72 -0.92 26.45
N THR A 478 -23.93 -2.23 26.32
CA THR A 478 -22.87 -3.25 26.22
C THR A 478 -22.87 -3.96 24.87
N GLU A 479 -23.77 -3.61 23.95
CA GLU A 479 -23.83 -4.17 22.62
C GLU A 479 -22.91 -3.40 21.67
N ILE A 480 -22.08 -4.13 20.92
CA ILE A 480 -21.25 -3.64 19.83
C ILE A 480 -21.90 -4.08 18.52
N SER A 481 -22.24 -3.12 17.69
CA SER A 481 -22.91 -3.32 16.40
C SER A 481 -22.42 -2.29 15.39
N GLY A 482 -23.07 -2.19 14.23
CA GLY A 482 -22.78 -1.17 13.22
C GLY A 482 -23.38 0.20 13.55
N THR A 483 -22.90 1.24 12.87
CA THR A 483 -23.58 2.54 12.83
C THR A 483 -24.94 2.42 12.15
N THR A 484 -25.81 3.42 12.36
CA THR A 484 -27.18 3.40 11.80
C THR A 484 -27.16 3.14 10.29
N ASN A 485 -27.91 2.13 9.83
CA ASN A 485 -28.02 1.64 8.44
C ASN A 485 -26.91 0.70 7.96
N PHE A 486 -25.88 0.44 8.76
CA PHE A 486 -24.80 -0.48 8.41
C PHE A 486 -24.71 -1.62 9.42
N HIS A 487 -24.29 -2.79 8.95
CA HIS A 487 -23.96 -3.92 9.83
C HIS A 487 -22.57 -3.71 10.44
N GLY A 488 -22.32 -4.31 11.60
CA GLY A 488 -21.01 -4.20 12.24
C GLY A 488 -20.93 -4.97 13.54
N GLY A 489 -19.75 -4.90 14.14
CA GLY A 489 -19.35 -5.71 15.28
C GLY A 489 -17.90 -6.16 15.09
N TYR A 490 -17.20 -6.45 16.17
CA TYR A 490 -15.79 -6.87 16.12
C TYR A 490 -15.57 -8.25 15.46
N MET A 491 -16.64 -8.92 15.00
CA MET A 491 -16.60 -10.17 14.22
C MET A 491 -17.23 -9.97 12.83
N LYS A 492 -17.09 -8.77 12.27
CA LYS A 492 -17.61 -8.37 10.97
C LYS A 492 -16.56 -7.54 10.23
N ASN A 493 -16.46 -7.83 8.94
CA ASN A 493 -15.67 -7.13 7.93
C ASN A 493 -16.22 -5.73 7.58
N THR A 494 -16.24 -4.79 8.53
CA THR A 494 -16.77 -3.44 8.33
C THR A 494 -15.91 -2.29 8.87
N THR A 495 -14.59 -2.50 9.00
CA THR A 495 -13.63 -1.50 9.49
C THR A 495 -12.24 -1.74 8.93
N THR A 496 -11.53 -0.71 8.49
CA THR A 496 -10.17 -0.88 7.94
C THR A 496 -9.25 -1.61 8.93
N ASN A 497 -8.54 -2.63 8.46
CA ASN A 497 -7.41 -3.17 9.19
C ASN A 497 -6.20 -2.21 9.06
N GLY A 498 -5.23 -2.36 9.97
CA GLY A 498 -4.02 -1.55 10.11
C GLY A 498 -3.26 -1.98 11.37
N GLY A 499 -1.93 -2.06 11.30
CA GLY A 499 -1.11 -2.55 12.40
C GLY A 499 0.31 -2.92 11.99
N VAL A 500 0.89 -3.90 12.67
CA VAL A 500 2.28 -4.34 12.48
C VAL A 500 2.31 -5.83 12.21
N ASP A 501 3.03 -6.24 11.17
CA ASP A 501 3.35 -7.61 10.86
C ASP A 501 4.72 -7.98 11.46
N PRO A 502 4.76 -8.72 12.59
CA PRO A 502 5.99 -9.10 13.28
C PRO A 502 6.61 -10.38 12.72
N THR A 503 6.07 -10.97 11.64
CA THR A 503 6.67 -12.14 11.00
C THR A 503 7.97 -11.82 10.28
N GLN A 504 8.25 -10.53 10.09
CA GLN A 504 9.35 -10.01 9.30
C GLN A 504 9.90 -8.71 9.91
N PRO A 505 11.16 -8.36 9.64
CA PRO A 505 11.71 -7.07 10.07
C PRO A 505 11.01 -5.89 9.40
N VAL A 506 11.21 -4.69 9.96
CA VAL A 506 10.82 -3.44 9.29
C VAL A 506 11.55 -3.36 7.93
N PRO A 507 10.84 -3.22 6.80
CA PRO A 507 11.47 -3.15 5.48
C PRO A 507 12.37 -1.92 5.34
N SER A 508 13.39 -2.02 4.48
CA SER A 508 14.40 -0.97 4.29
C SER A 508 13.79 0.39 3.94
N TYR A 509 12.73 0.43 3.12
CA TYR A 509 12.04 1.67 2.77
C TYR A 509 11.33 2.33 3.96
N GLN A 510 10.75 1.56 4.88
CA GLN A 510 10.18 2.08 6.13
C GLN A 510 11.27 2.55 7.10
N VAL A 511 12.39 1.81 7.21
CA VAL A 511 13.54 2.23 8.02
C VAL A 511 14.15 3.53 7.48
N ALA A 512 14.34 3.64 6.17
CA ALA A 512 14.85 4.84 5.50
C ALA A 512 13.92 6.05 5.68
N TYR A 513 12.60 5.79 5.78
CA TYR A 513 11.62 6.82 6.11
C TYR A 513 11.65 7.25 7.59
N GLY A 514 12.31 6.49 8.46
CA GLY A 514 12.43 6.76 9.89
C GLY A 514 11.44 6.02 10.79
N LEU A 515 10.81 4.96 10.27
CA LEU A 515 9.81 4.19 11.01
C LEU A 515 10.43 3.04 11.81
N ASN A 516 9.82 2.75 12.95
CA ASN A 516 10.06 1.53 13.73
C ASN A 516 8.73 1.01 14.31
N PRO A 517 7.82 0.51 13.46
CA PRO A 517 6.47 0.12 13.87
C PRO A 517 6.52 -0.96 14.95
N THR A 518 5.68 -0.82 15.98
CA THR A 518 5.58 -1.75 17.11
C THR A 518 4.12 -2.05 17.41
N THR A 519 3.77 -3.31 17.65
CA THR A 519 2.39 -3.71 18.00
C THR A 519 1.94 -2.99 19.27
N SER A 520 0.68 -2.53 19.31
CA SER A 520 0.13 -1.82 20.47
C SER A 520 -0.35 -2.74 21.61
N ASP A 521 -0.31 -4.05 21.37
CA ASP A 521 -0.68 -5.10 22.31
C ASP A 521 0.49 -5.52 23.24
N PRO A 522 0.26 -6.38 24.26
CA PRO A 522 1.26 -6.70 25.27
C PRO A 522 2.53 -7.40 24.75
N LEU A 523 2.52 -7.89 23.51
CA LEU A 523 3.70 -8.52 22.92
C LEU A 523 4.73 -7.48 22.45
N ALA A 524 4.31 -6.25 22.16
CA ALA A 524 5.15 -5.12 21.76
C ALA A 524 6.22 -5.50 20.72
N GLN A 525 5.81 -6.24 19.68
CA GLN A 525 6.72 -6.76 18.66
C GLN A 525 6.92 -5.74 17.55
N VAL A 526 8.14 -5.70 17.03
CA VAL A 526 8.55 -4.82 15.93
C VAL A 526 8.47 -5.58 14.61
N GLY A 527 8.03 -4.92 13.55
CA GLY A 527 7.95 -5.50 12.21
C GLY A 527 7.44 -4.51 11.16
N ARG A 528 7.03 -5.02 9.99
CA ARG A 528 6.50 -4.19 8.89
C ARG A 528 5.22 -3.47 9.34
N GLY A 529 5.15 -2.16 9.17
CA GLY A 529 3.93 -1.38 9.37
C GLY A 529 2.95 -1.53 8.20
N ALA A 530 1.65 -1.53 8.48
CA ALA A 530 0.58 -1.58 7.49
C ALA A 530 -0.60 -0.66 7.90
N PRO A 531 -1.36 -0.07 6.94
CA PRO A 531 -1.16 -0.18 5.49
C PRO A 531 0.03 0.65 4.99
N ASP A 532 0.30 0.59 3.69
CA ASP A 532 1.22 1.53 3.02
C ASP A 532 0.46 2.80 2.60
N VAL A 533 -0.78 2.65 2.11
CA VAL A 533 -1.64 3.74 1.61
C VAL A 533 -3.12 3.44 1.93
N THR A 534 -4.01 4.39 1.70
CA THR A 534 -5.46 4.19 1.89
C THR A 534 -6.29 4.75 0.73
N ALA A 535 -7.55 4.38 0.63
CA ALA A 535 -8.56 5.05 -0.20
C ALA A 535 -9.96 4.74 0.35
N ASN A 536 -11.01 5.40 -0.17
CA ASN A 536 -12.36 5.26 0.37
C ASN A 536 -12.80 3.80 0.35
N ALA A 537 -13.18 3.32 1.52
CA ALA A 537 -13.65 1.97 1.77
C ALA A 537 -15.04 1.98 2.43
N GLY A 538 -15.75 3.11 2.46
CA GLY A 538 -17.08 3.20 3.05
C GLY A 538 -17.24 4.42 3.95
N GLY A 539 -17.95 4.26 5.05
CA GLY A 539 -18.29 5.34 5.96
C GLY A 539 -19.37 6.26 5.37
N ASN A 540 -19.00 7.52 5.16
CA ASN A 540 -19.89 8.57 4.68
C ASN A 540 -20.00 8.64 3.15
N ALA A 541 -19.14 7.92 2.42
CA ALA A 541 -19.23 7.72 0.98
C ALA A 541 -19.14 6.24 0.64
N SER A 542 -19.83 5.84 -0.44
CA SER A 542 -19.91 4.45 -0.88
C SER A 542 -19.90 4.38 -2.40
N TYR A 543 -19.80 3.18 -2.93
CA TYR A 543 -19.71 2.94 -4.37
C TYR A 543 -21.00 2.40 -4.96
N ARG A 544 -21.31 2.88 -6.17
CA ARG A 544 -22.39 2.40 -7.00
C ARG A 544 -21.84 1.53 -8.13
N LEU A 545 -22.01 0.21 -8.00
CA LEU A 545 -21.32 -0.81 -8.80
C LEU A 545 -22.32 -1.78 -9.45
N ALA A 546 -21.83 -2.66 -10.31
CA ALA A 546 -22.63 -3.77 -10.81
C ALA A 546 -22.90 -4.78 -9.69
N ASN A 547 -24.10 -5.36 -9.67
CA ASN A 547 -24.38 -6.46 -8.74
C ASN A 547 -23.57 -7.73 -9.08
N ALA A 548 -23.60 -8.74 -8.20
CA ALA A 548 -22.88 -10.01 -8.38
C ALA A 548 -23.13 -10.71 -9.73
N ASN A 549 -24.33 -10.51 -10.30
CA ASN A 549 -24.76 -11.08 -11.58
C ASN A 549 -24.43 -10.21 -12.81
N MET A 550 -23.80 -9.05 -12.63
CA MET A 550 -23.56 -8.03 -13.65
C MET A 550 -24.85 -7.62 -14.41
N SER A 551 -26.00 -7.68 -13.74
CA SER A 551 -27.32 -7.57 -14.39
C SER A 551 -27.95 -6.20 -14.27
N PHE A 552 -27.60 -5.46 -13.23
CA PHE A 552 -28.04 -4.10 -12.97
C PHE A 552 -27.05 -3.42 -12.04
N THR A 553 -27.11 -2.10 -12.00
CA THR A 553 -26.35 -1.28 -11.07
C THR A 553 -27.05 -1.25 -9.71
N GLU A 554 -26.31 -1.55 -8.65
CA GLU A 554 -26.72 -1.49 -7.25
C GLU A 554 -25.84 -0.48 -6.49
N GLY A 555 -26.28 -0.04 -5.32
CA GLY A 555 -25.65 1.03 -4.54
C GLY A 555 -25.15 0.57 -3.17
N PHE A 556 -24.25 1.38 -2.61
CA PHE A 556 -23.71 1.25 -1.25
C PHE A 556 -22.70 0.11 -1.04
N TYR A 557 -21.84 -0.15 -2.02
CA TYR A 557 -20.65 -1.01 -1.84
C TYR A 557 -19.54 -0.26 -1.10
N TYR A 558 -18.69 -1.02 -0.41
CA TYR A 558 -17.64 -0.55 0.52
C TYR A 558 -16.61 -1.68 0.72
N GLY A 559 -15.65 -1.48 1.63
CA GLY A 559 -14.55 -2.41 1.92
C GLY A 559 -13.21 -1.92 1.37
N THR A 560 -12.11 -2.37 1.99
CA THR A 560 -10.77 -2.20 1.41
C THR A 560 -10.64 -2.92 0.07
N SER A 561 -11.50 -3.92 -0.15
CA SER A 561 -11.91 -4.48 -1.44
C SER A 561 -12.19 -3.46 -2.54
N ALA A 562 -12.80 -2.30 -2.25
CA ALA A 562 -13.00 -1.25 -3.25
C ALA A 562 -11.80 -0.32 -3.39
N ALA A 563 -11.03 -0.15 -2.31
CA ALA A 563 -9.85 0.71 -2.26
C ALA A 563 -8.68 0.12 -3.05
N SER A 564 -8.44 -1.20 -2.98
CA SER A 564 -7.36 -1.89 -3.69
C SER A 564 -7.45 -1.78 -5.22
N PRO A 565 -8.56 -2.14 -5.90
CA PRO A 565 -8.68 -2.00 -7.35
C PRO A 565 -8.71 -0.52 -7.80
N LEU A 566 -9.09 0.41 -6.92
CA LEU A 566 -8.98 1.85 -7.20
C LEU A 566 -7.50 2.27 -7.27
N TRP A 567 -6.67 1.79 -6.35
CA TRP A 567 -5.21 1.98 -6.40
C TRP A 567 -4.55 1.28 -7.60
N ALA A 568 -4.97 0.05 -7.93
CA ALA A 568 -4.50 -0.62 -9.15
C ALA A 568 -4.87 0.16 -10.42
N SER A 569 -6.03 0.82 -10.43
CA SER A 569 -6.44 1.71 -11.51
C SER A 569 -5.57 2.95 -11.61
N LEU A 570 -5.15 3.55 -10.48
CA LEU A 570 -4.20 4.65 -10.46
C LEU A 570 -2.82 4.23 -10.98
N ILE A 571 -2.33 3.06 -10.55
CA ILE A 571 -1.05 2.50 -11.02
C ILE A 571 -1.07 2.30 -12.53
N ALA A 572 -2.16 1.76 -13.10
CA ALA A 572 -2.28 1.62 -14.55
C ALA A 572 -2.20 2.97 -15.29
N GLN A 573 -2.75 4.04 -14.72
CA GLN A 573 -2.59 5.39 -15.27
C GLN A 573 -1.15 5.91 -15.15
N ILE A 574 -0.50 5.69 -14.00
CA ILE A 574 0.89 6.10 -13.77
C ILE A 574 1.84 5.35 -14.72
N ASP A 575 1.69 4.04 -14.88
CA ASP A 575 2.51 3.25 -15.81
C ASP A 575 2.29 3.67 -17.27
N THR A 576 1.07 4.11 -17.62
CA THR A 576 0.78 4.70 -18.94
C THR A 576 1.53 6.02 -19.12
N ILE A 577 1.61 6.85 -18.08
CA ILE A 577 2.36 8.12 -18.06
C ILE A 577 3.88 7.88 -18.06
N PHE A 578 4.35 6.83 -17.39
CA PHE A 578 5.76 6.42 -17.39
C PHE A 578 6.20 5.98 -18.78
N ASP A 579 5.40 5.16 -19.45
CA ASP A 579 5.64 4.70 -20.82
C ASP A 579 5.74 5.88 -21.81
N ASP A 580 4.84 6.87 -21.71
CA ASP A 580 4.90 8.11 -22.51
C ASP A 580 6.19 8.92 -22.29
N GLN A 581 6.81 8.78 -21.11
CA GLN A 581 8.09 9.40 -20.76
C GLN A 581 9.32 8.50 -21.01
N GLY A 582 9.12 7.28 -21.52
CA GLY A 582 10.21 6.31 -21.72
C GLY A 582 10.75 5.70 -20.41
N LEU A 583 9.94 5.69 -19.35
CA LEU A 583 10.23 4.96 -18.11
C LEU A 583 9.61 3.56 -18.14
N PRO A 584 10.23 2.56 -17.49
CA PRO A 584 9.64 1.23 -17.31
C PRO A 584 8.43 1.27 -16.37
N ASP A 585 7.58 0.25 -16.41
CA ASP A 585 6.46 0.11 -15.46
C ASP A 585 6.97 0.10 -14.00
N LEU A 586 6.15 0.56 -13.05
CA LEU A 586 6.54 0.76 -11.65
C LEU A 586 7.08 -0.51 -10.98
N GLY A 587 6.41 -1.66 -11.13
CA GLY A 587 6.77 -2.90 -10.43
C GLY A 587 6.89 -2.70 -8.91
N TYR A 588 7.99 -3.16 -8.33
CA TYR A 588 8.28 -2.93 -6.91
C TYR A 588 8.77 -1.49 -6.64
N ALA A 589 7.84 -0.60 -6.27
CA ALA A 589 8.05 0.85 -6.15
C ALA A 589 7.80 1.43 -4.74
N HIS A 590 7.82 0.62 -3.67
CA HIS A 590 7.62 1.12 -2.30
C HIS A 590 8.62 2.20 -1.91
N ASP A 591 9.91 2.03 -2.26
CA ASP A 591 10.91 3.07 -2.02
C ASP A 591 10.59 4.40 -2.75
N LEU A 592 10.04 4.35 -3.96
CA LEU A 592 9.55 5.56 -4.64
C LEU A 592 8.35 6.19 -3.95
N LEU A 593 7.39 5.40 -3.44
CA LEU A 593 6.22 5.93 -2.71
C LEU A 593 6.63 6.64 -1.41
N TYR A 594 7.52 6.04 -0.62
CA TYR A 594 8.01 6.65 0.61
C TYR A 594 8.93 7.85 0.31
N THR A 595 9.69 7.80 -0.80
CA THR A 595 10.42 8.97 -1.32
C THR A 595 9.44 10.09 -1.69
N ALA A 596 8.36 9.78 -2.40
CA ALA A 596 7.36 10.75 -2.82
C ALA A 596 6.71 11.45 -1.63
N SER A 597 6.38 10.71 -0.56
CA SER A 597 5.87 11.30 0.68
C SER A 597 6.90 12.24 1.34
N ALA A 598 8.19 11.88 1.35
CA ALA A 598 9.24 12.70 1.94
C ALA A 598 9.54 13.98 1.13
N ILE A 599 9.59 13.90 -0.20
CA ILE A 599 9.96 15.04 -1.07
C ILE A 599 8.76 15.92 -1.42
N ALA A 600 7.59 15.30 -1.54
CA ALA A 600 6.34 15.95 -1.87
C ALA A 600 5.18 15.37 -1.03
N PRO A 601 5.07 15.74 0.27
CA PRO A 601 3.98 15.27 1.15
C PRO A 601 2.57 15.40 0.58
N ALA A 602 2.31 16.42 -0.24
CA ALA A 602 1.03 16.62 -0.94
C ALA A 602 0.69 15.54 -1.99
N SER A 603 1.58 14.58 -2.24
CA SER A 603 1.27 13.36 -3.00
C SER A 603 0.21 12.51 -2.30
N PHE A 604 0.04 12.72 -0.98
CA PHE A 604 -0.95 12.04 -0.17
C PHE A 604 -1.78 13.06 0.63
N ASN A 605 -3.08 12.79 0.76
CA ASN A 605 -3.95 13.45 1.72
C ASN A 605 -3.81 12.72 3.05
N ASP A 606 -3.36 13.44 4.07
CA ASP A 606 -2.97 12.86 5.36
C ASP A 606 -4.19 12.77 6.30
N LEU A 607 -4.57 11.55 6.67
CA LEU A 607 -5.66 11.28 7.58
C LEU A 607 -5.19 11.49 9.02
N THR A 608 -5.54 12.62 9.62
CA THR A 608 -5.00 12.99 10.94
C THR A 608 -5.94 12.72 12.11
N MET A 609 -7.08 12.05 11.89
CA MET A 609 -8.09 11.81 12.94
C MET A 609 -8.91 10.55 12.72
N GLY A 610 -9.17 9.81 13.80
CA GLY A 610 -9.95 8.57 13.83
C GLY A 610 -9.09 7.36 14.21
N ASN A 611 -9.66 6.16 14.18
CA ASN A 611 -8.99 4.94 14.64
C ASN A 611 -9.61 3.66 14.05
N ASN A 612 -8.90 2.53 14.20
CA ASN A 612 -9.38 1.19 13.83
C ASN A 612 -9.52 0.22 15.03
N ILE A 613 -9.68 0.72 16.25
CA ILE A 613 -9.56 -0.08 17.48
C ILE A 613 -10.72 -1.08 17.62
N SER A 614 -10.38 -2.37 17.61
CA SER A 614 -11.38 -3.45 17.72
C SER A 614 -10.88 -4.76 18.35
N SER A 615 -9.78 -4.74 19.11
CA SER A 615 -9.28 -5.97 19.76
C SER A 615 -10.13 -6.44 20.93
N PHE A 616 -10.29 -7.77 21.02
CA PHE A 616 -11.17 -8.42 21.99
C PHE A 616 -10.76 -9.88 22.27
N VAL A 617 -11.32 -10.42 23.34
CA VAL A 617 -11.33 -11.86 23.64
C VAL A 617 -12.76 -12.35 23.84
N PHE A 618 -13.02 -13.64 23.62
CA PHE A 618 -14.32 -14.24 23.89
C PHE A 618 -14.64 -14.29 25.39
N GLY A 619 -15.94 -14.14 25.71
CA GLY A 619 -16.48 -14.04 27.06
C GLY A 619 -16.37 -12.63 27.65
N GLY A 620 -17.29 -12.25 28.52
CA GLY A 620 -17.31 -10.91 29.13
C GLY A 620 -18.73 -10.33 29.23
N SER A 621 -18.81 -9.03 29.53
CA SER A 621 -20.07 -8.31 29.67
C SER A 621 -20.53 -7.61 28.39
N TYR A 622 -19.62 -7.37 27.44
CA TYR A 622 -19.99 -6.82 26.14
C TYR A 622 -20.48 -7.93 25.22
N THR A 623 -21.28 -7.59 24.22
CA THR A 623 -21.64 -8.50 23.14
C THR A 623 -21.31 -7.89 21.78
N THR A 624 -20.97 -8.72 20.80
CA THR A 624 -20.77 -8.30 19.42
C THR A 624 -21.58 -9.19 18.48
N GLU A 625 -22.06 -8.63 17.38
CA GLU A 625 -22.77 -9.41 16.34
C GLU A 625 -21.78 -10.30 15.56
N SER A 626 -22.14 -11.56 15.36
CA SER A 626 -21.41 -12.53 14.52
C SER A 626 -22.00 -12.61 13.11
N TYR A 627 -21.31 -13.28 12.17
CA TYR A 627 -21.83 -13.48 10.80
C TYR A 627 -23.20 -14.16 10.73
N SER A 628 -23.56 -15.02 11.69
CA SER A 628 -24.90 -15.62 11.78
C SER A 628 -25.99 -14.67 12.28
N GLY A 629 -25.61 -13.47 12.73
CA GLY A 629 -26.52 -12.47 13.33
C GLY A 629 -26.72 -12.65 14.84
N ASP A 630 -26.08 -13.66 15.45
CA ASP A 630 -26.17 -13.89 16.89
C ASP A 630 -25.22 -12.96 17.67
N GLN A 631 -25.64 -12.55 18.87
CA GLN A 631 -24.83 -11.75 19.80
C GLN A 631 -23.90 -12.65 20.63
N VAL A 632 -22.59 -12.44 20.48
CA VAL A 632 -21.54 -13.22 21.13
C VAL A 632 -20.91 -12.42 22.25
N ALA A 633 -20.80 -13.00 23.45
CA ALA A 633 -20.18 -12.34 24.59
C ALA A 633 -18.67 -12.18 24.40
N ILE A 634 -18.14 -10.98 24.68
CA ILE A 634 -16.73 -10.62 24.54
C ILE A 634 -16.26 -9.65 25.64
N THR A 635 -14.94 -9.51 25.75
CA THR A 635 -14.24 -8.49 26.53
C THR A 635 -13.33 -7.70 25.58
N PRO A 636 -13.65 -6.43 25.27
CA PRO A 636 -12.77 -5.54 24.51
C PRO A 636 -11.46 -5.32 25.26
N THR A 637 -10.32 -5.43 24.58
CA THR A 637 -8.99 -5.20 25.18
C THR A 637 -8.47 -3.78 24.92
N GLY A 638 -8.93 -3.13 23.84
CA GLY A 638 -8.65 -1.72 23.54
C GLY A 638 -7.35 -1.45 22.79
N PHE A 639 -6.64 -2.49 22.34
CA PHE A 639 -5.48 -2.35 21.47
C PHE A 639 -5.90 -2.08 20.01
N GLY A 640 -5.15 -1.22 19.34
CA GLY A 640 -5.35 -0.77 17.97
C GLY A 640 -4.58 0.52 17.76
N TYR A 641 -4.95 1.29 16.74
CA TYR A 641 -4.16 2.43 16.30
C TYR A 641 -5.04 3.63 15.98
N TYR A 642 -4.46 4.83 16.12
CA TYR A 642 -5.07 6.10 15.77
C TYR A 642 -4.39 6.65 14.53
N ALA A 643 -5.18 7.30 13.67
CA ALA A 643 -4.66 8.08 12.57
C ALA A 643 -4.06 9.40 13.08
N GLY A 644 -3.01 9.90 12.44
CA GLY A 644 -2.26 11.06 12.91
C GLY A 644 -1.28 11.59 11.86
N PRO A 645 -0.60 12.72 12.12
CA PRO A 645 0.22 13.37 11.10
C PRO A 645 1.32 12.47 10.50
N GLY A 646 1.37 12.41 9.17
CA GLY A 646 2.33 11.61 8.42
C GLY A 646 1.96 10.12 8.39
N TYR A 647 2.96 9.24 8.35
CA TYR A 647 2.68 7.81 8.31
C TYR A 647 2.08 7.33 9.64
N ASP A 648 0.94 6.61 9.56
CA ASP A 648 0.32 5.95 10.71
C ASP A 648 -0.13 4.51 10.39
N LEU A 649 -0.43 3.73 11.43
CA LEU A 649 -0.80 2.30 11.33
C LEU A 649 -2.30 2.07 11.08
N VAL A 650 -2.99 3.07 10.53
CA VAL A 650 -4.40 3.02 10.14
C VAL A 650 -4.57 3.40 8.66
N SER A 651 -3.91 4.48 8.23
CA SER A 651 -4.03 5.10 6.92
C SER A 651 -2.74 5.06 6.08
N GLY A 652 -1.63 4.59 6.67
CA GLY A 652 -0.35 4.52 5.99
C GLY A 652 0.16 5.92 5.66
N LEU A 653 0.61 6.15 4.43
CA LEU A 653 1.01 7.47 3.94
C LEU A 653 -0.18 8.41 3.68
N GLY A 654 -1.42 7.92 3.70
CA GLY A 654 -2.64 8.66 3.35
C GLY A 654 -3.28 8.22 2.02
N SER A 655 -4.34 8.92 1.62
CA SER A 655 -5.01 8.68 0.33
C SER A 655 -4.32 9.43 -0.80
N PRO A 656 -4.40 9.00 -2.07
CA PRO A 656 -3.61 9.63 -3.12
C PRO A 656 -4.15 11.01 -3.51
N ASN A 657 -3.23 11.95 -3.75
CA ASN A 657 -3.44 12.97 -4.76
C ASN A 657 -2.78 12.46 -6.06
N GLY A 658 -3.56 11.83 -6.93
CA GLY A 658 -3.07 11.08 -8.09
C GLY A 658 -2.18 11.91 -9.01
N THR A 659 -2.51 13.17 -9.23
CA THR A 659 -1.76 14.08 -10.08
C THR A 659 -0.41 14.49 -9.47
N VAL A 660 -0.40 14.86 -8.19
CA VAL A 660 0.86 15.21 -7.50
C VAL A 660 1.73 13.97 -7.36
N LEU A 661 1.14 12.82 -7.03
CA LEU A 661 1.83 11.55 -6.91
C LEU A 661 2.48 11.12 -8.24
N ALA A 662 1.74 11.11 -9.36
CA ALA A 662 2.27 10.72 -10.67
C ALA A 662 3.47 11.58 -11.10
N ARG A 663 3.39 12.90 -10.85
CA ARG A 663 4.50 13.83 -11.13
C ARG A 663 5.72 13.55 -10.26
N THR A 664 5.49 13.30 -8.97
CA THR A 664 6.54 13.06 -8.00
C THR A 664 7.26 11.74 -8.27
N LEU A 665 6.50 10.67 -8.55
CA LEU A 665 7.04 9.38 -8.95
C LEU A 665 7.83 9.48 -10.26
N SER A 666 7.32 10.21 -11.26
CA SER A 666 8.07 10.46 -12.52
C SER A 666 9.41 11.15 -12.23
N ALA A 667 9.41 12.20 -11.39
CA ALA A 667 10.63 12.90 -11.00
C ALA A 667 11.62 11.98 -10.27
N ALA A 668 11.13 11.13 -9.36
CA ALA A 668 11.97 10.21 -8.61
C ALA A 668 12.54 9.08 -9.48
N ALA A 669 11.73 8.53 -10.38
CA ALA A 669 12.15 7.54 -11.37
C ALA A 669 13.23 8.09 -12.30
N HIS A 670 13.03 9.28 -12.88
CA HIS A 670 14.05 9.93 -13.71
C HIS A 670 15.32 10.25 -12.94
N SER A 671 15.20 10.65 -11.66
CA SER A 671 16.36 10.90 -10.79
C SER A 671 17.25 9.68 -10.67
N GLN A 672 16.66 8.51 -10.39
CA GLN A 672 17.41 7.26 -10.24
C GLN A 672 17.92 6.69 -11.58
N MET A 673 17.17 6.87 -12.68
CA MET A 673 17.52 6.32 -14.00
C MET A 673 18.54 7.15 -14.77
N TYR A 674 18.49 8.48 -14.64
CA TYR A 674 19.21 9.38 -15.56
C TYR A 674 20.09 10.41 -14.85
N PHE A 675 19.89 10.68 -13.56
CA PHE A 675 20.52 11.82 -12.88
C PHE A 675 21.51 11.42 -11.79
N ALA A 676 22.07 10.21 -11.83
CA ALA A 676 23.03 9.70 -10.85
C ALA A 676 24.30 10.57 -10.70
N ASP A 677 24.67 11.35 -11.72
CA ASP A 677 25.80 12.28 -11.69
C ASP A 677 25.49 13.61 -10.96
N GLN A 678 24.21 13.86 -10.62
CA GLN A 678 23.86 15.04 -9.84
C GLN A 678 24.28 14.87 -8.39
N PRO A 679 25.02 15.83 -7.81
CA PRO A 679 25.42 15.74 -6.42
C PRO A 679 24.24 16.00 -5.50
N ASP A 680 24.05 15.11 -4.53
CA ASP A 680 23.15 15.32 -3.40
C ASP A 680 23.51 16.60 -2.62
N VAL A 681 22.53 17.13 -1.88
CA VAL A 681 22.78 18.26 -0.97
C VAL A 681 23.74 17.86 0.15
N VAL A 682 23.47 16.72 0.79
CA VAL A 682 24.36 16.09 1.74
C VAL A 682 24.57 14.62 1.40
N ASN A 683 25.80 14.14 1.58
CA ASN A 683 26.18 12.73 1.48
C ASN A 683 26.45 12.18 2.88
N GLY A 684 26.05 10.94 3.14
CA GLY A 684 26.41 10.23 4.35
C GLY A 684 25.29 9.36 4.90
N SER A 685 25.33 9.12 6.20
CA SER A 685 24.37 8.29 6.91
C SER A 685 24.22 8.78 8.35
N LEU A 686 23.20 8.29 9.06
CA LEU A 686 23.09 8.53 10.51
C LEU A 686 24.30 8.00 11.30
N ALA A 687 24.99 6.98 10.80
CA ALA A 687 26.16 6.38 11.45
C ALA A 687 27.46 7.16 11.16
N ASP A 688 27.62 7.63 9.92
CA ASP A 688 28.85 8.26 9.44
C ASP A 688 28.84 9.80 9.55
N GLY A 689 27.67 10.38 9.81
CA GLY A 689 27.44 11.81 9.75
C GLY A 689 27.21 12.30 8.31
N TRP A 690 27.00 13.61 8.17
CA TRP A 690 26.64 14.22 6.90
C TRP A 690 27.76 15.13 6.40
N THR A 691 28.02 15.11 5.10
CA THR A 691 28.98 15.99 4.43
C THR A 691 28.32 16.68 3.24
N SER A 692 28.80 17.85 2.84
CA SER A 692 28.27 18.51 1.65
C SER A 692 28.60 17.72 0.38
N GLY A 693 27.59 17.39 -0.42
CA GLY A 693 27.79 16.53 -1.60
C GLY A 693 28.61 17.18 -2.72
N THR A 694 28.65 18.51 -2.77
CA THR A 694 29.51 19.29 -3.67
C THR A 694 29.82 20.66 -3.07
N ALA A 695 30.63 21.46 -3.76
CA ALA A 695 30.82 22.87 -3.41
C ALA A 695 29.56 23.66 -3.80
N GLN A 696 28.83 24.17 -2.81
CA GLN A 696 27.50 24.72 -3.02
C GLN A 696 27.11 25.80 -2.02
N SER A 697 26.07 26.55 -2.35
CA SER A 697 25.36 27.41 -1.40
C SER A 697 24.26 26.58 -0.74
N LEU A 698 24.15 26.65 0.59
CA LEU A 698 23.09 26.03 1.36
C LEU A 698 22.28 27.10 2.11
N LEU A 699 20.96 26.95 2.08
CA LEU A 699 20.02 27.63 2.94
C LEU A 699 19.75 26.78 4.17
N PHE A 700 19.72 27.41 5.34
CA PHE A 700 19.36 26.82 6.63
C PHE A 700 18.11 27.53 7.12
N GLN A 701 16.96 26.90 6.95
CA GLN A 701 15.65 27.43 7.33
C GLN A 701 15.16 26.73 8.59
N THR A 702 14.99 27.48 9.68
CA THR A 702 14.46 26.92 10.93
C THR A 702 12.93 26.83 10.88
N MET A 703 12.40 25.71 11.36
CA MET A 703 10.98 25.43 11.56
C MET A 703 10.80 24.91 12.99
N ALA A 704 10.40 25.79 13.91
CA ALA A 704 10.25 25.47 15.33
C ALA A 704 9.03 26.18 15.92
N GLY A 705 8.29 25.49 16.79
CA GLY A 705 7.11 26.06 17.47
C GLY A 705 7.46 27.04 18.61
N SER A 706 8.76 27.20 18.91
CA SER A 706 9.27 28.12 19.92
C SER A 706 10.56 28.79 19.43
N SER A 707 11.04 29.82 20.14
CA SER A 707 12.33 30.44 19.83
C SER A 707 13.45 29.47 20.18
N VAL A 708 14.39 29.27 19.26
CA VAL A 708 15.50 28.32 19.41
C VAL A 708 16.84 28.94 19.05
N ALA A 709 17.91 28.48 19.70
CA ALA A 709 19.28 28.69 19.27
C ALA A 709 19.70 27.55 18.33
N VAL A 710 20.24 27.90 17.17
CA VAL A 710 20.73 26.95 16.18
C VAL A 710 22.23 27.12 16.03
N ASP A 711 22.97 26.04 16.21
CA ASP A 711 24.40 25.97 15.90
C ASP A 711 24.59 25.05 14.69
N VAL A 712 25.27 25.56 13.67
CA VAL A 712 25.63 24.79 12.47
C VAL A 712 27.15 24.67 12.41
N THR A 713 27.65 23.44 12.42
CA THR A 713 29.07 23.13 12.23
C THR A 713 29.32 22.78 10.78
N ILE A 714 30.33 23.40 10.17
CA ILE A 714 30.76 23.17 8.79
C ILE A 714 32.27 22.89 8.79
N GLY A 715 32.66 21.63 8.61
CA GLY A 715 34.05 21.20 8.73
C GLY A 715 34.66 21.58 10.08
N SER A 716 35.77 22.34 10.09
CA SER A 716 36.39 22.83 11.33
C SER A 716 35.84 24.17 11.83
N GLY A 717 34.84 24.74 11.13
CA GLY A 717 34.20 26.01 11.46
C GLY A 717 32.71 25.85 11.69
N GLY A 718 31.98 26.95 11.71
CA GLY A 718 30.53 26.94 11.92
C GLY A 718 29.98 28.35 12.11
N PHE A 719 28.69 28.43 12.36
CA PHE A 719 28.01 29.67 12.74
C PHE A 719 26.79 29.33 13.60
N ASP A 720 26.43 30.27 14.47
CA ASP A 720 25.24 30.24 15.29
C ASP A 720 24.26 31.34 14.89
N TYR A 721 22.98 31.11 15.15
CA TYR A 721 21.94 32.12 15.03
C TYR A 721 20.75 31.78 15.92
N THR A 722 19.97 32.80 16.28
CA THR A 722 18.70 32.62 16.99
C THR A 722 17.55 32.72 16.00
N SER A 723 16.66 31.73 15.98
CA SER A 723 15.40 31.80 15.25
C SER A 723 14.25 32.09 16.19
N ASN A 724 13.38 33.03 15.83
CA ASN A 724 12.06 33.11 16.43
C ASN A 724 11.24 31.87 16.06
N ALA A 725 10.15 31.64 16.79
CA ALA A 725 9.19 30.60 16.45
C ALA A 725 8.59 30.84 15.05
N SER A 726 8.47 29.78 14.27
CA SER A 726 7.55 29.77 13.13
C SER A 726 6.12 29.95 13.65
N ALA A 727 5.29 30.66 12.89
CA ALA A 727 3.87 30.73 13.18
C ALA A 727 3.25 29.33 13.09
N THR A 728 2.19 29.09 13.87
CA THR A 728 1.50 27.78 13.93
C THR A 728 1.04 27.28 12.56
N TYR A 729 0.70 28.19 11.64
CA TYR A 729 0.23 27.89 10.28
C TYR A 729 1.21 28.38 9.20
N ALA A 730 2.50 28.50 9.55
CA ALA A 730 3.54 28.79 8.57
C ALA A 730 3.51 27.78 7.42
N TRP A 731 3.65 28.25 6.19
CA TRP A 731 3.56 27.38 5.01
C TRP A 731 4.54 26.22 5.10
N THR A 732 4.00 25.02 4.93
CA THR A 732 4.75 23.77 4.81
C THR A 732 4.90 23.41 3.33
N SER A 733 5.76 22.43 3.02
CA SER A 733 5.83 21.87 1.67
C SER A 733 4.46 21.33 1.22
N GLN A 734 3.69 20.73 2.12
CA GLN A 734 2.35 20.21 1.83
C GLN A 734 1.40 21.29 1.32
N LEU A 735 1.17 22.36 2.11
CA LEU A 735 0.29 23.46 1.69
C LEU A 735 0.80 24.11 0.39
N ALA A 736 2.12 24.32 0.27
CA ALA A 736 2.69 24.93 -0.91
C ALA A 736 2.37 24.13 -2.18
N MET A 737 2.52 22.81 -2.16
CA MET A 737 2.26 21.97 -3.34
C MET A 737 0.77 21.74 -3.60
N GLN A 738 -0.05 21.54 -2.56
CA GLN A 738 -1.51 21.48 -2.72
C GLN A 738 -2.05 22.75 -3.37
N SER A 739 -1.50 23.90 -2.98
CA SER A 739 -1.90 25.18 -3.58
C SER A 739 -1.55 25.29 -5.07
N LEU A 740 -0.65 24.47 -5.63
CA LEU A 740 -0.32 24.50 -7.06
C LEU A 740 -1.35 23.81 -7.95
N GLN A 741 -2.33 23.14 -7.35
CA GLN A 741 -3.46 22.55 -8.07
C GLN A 741 -4.37 23.66 -8.62
N ALA A 742 -4.94 23.42 -9.80
CA ALA A 742 -5.60 24.47 -10.58
C ALA A 742 -6.94 24.91 -9.98
N ASP A 743 -7.59 24.00 -9.27
CA ASP A 743 -8.88 24.10 -8.58
C ASP A 743 -8.76 24.49 -7.11
N PHE A 744 -7.58 24.40 -6.51
CA PHE A 744 -7.36 24.79 -5.11
C PHE A 744 -7.79 26.25 -4.87
N ASP A 745 -8.68 26.48 -3.91
CA ASP A 745 -9.36 27.74 -3.66
C ASP A 745 -8.40 28.84 -3.20
N SER A 746 -8.42 29.93 -3.96
CA SER A 746 -7.61 31.11 -3.70
C SER A 746 -7.84 31.74 -2.31
N ALA A 747 -9.01 31.52 -1.71
CA ALA A 747 -9.36 32.03 -0.39
C ALA A 747 -8.60 31.28 0.73
N LEU A 748 -8.31 29.98 0.56
CA LEU A 748 -7.48 29.22 1.51
C LEU A 748 -6.04 29.72 1.52
N VAL A 749 -5.48 30.00 0.34
CA VAL A 749 -4.15 30.61 0.22
C VAL A 749 -4.12 31.97 0.91
N THR A 750 -5.14 32.80 0.69
CA THR A 750 -5.25 34.14 1.32
C THR A 750 -5.40 34.04 2.84
N LEU A 751 -6.07 33.01 3.35
CA LEU A 751 -6.28 32.77 4.79
C LEU A 751 -4.96 32.44 5.51
N PHE A 752 -4.11 31.63 4.87
CA PHE A 752 -2.81 31.21 5.42
C PHE A 752 -1.64 32.07 4.95
N ASP A 753 -1.88 33.17 4.24
CA ASP A 753 -0.83 34.09 3.83
C ASP A 753 -0.22 34.85 5.04
N LYS A 754 0.99 35.38 4.87
CA LYS A 754 1.75 36.17 5.87
C LYS A 754 2.10 35.46 7.17
N GLN A 755 1.96 34.13 7.22
CA GLN A 755 2.38 33.35 8.37
C GLN A 755 3.91 33.38 8.48
N GLY A 756 4.40 33.83 9.64
CA GLY A 756 5.83 34.05 9.86
C GLY A 756 6.61 32.74 9.80
N GLN A 757 7.65 32.70 8.97
CA GLN A 757 8.64 31.62 8.95
C GLN A 757 9.75 31.88 9.96
N GLY A 758 10.44 30.83 10.40
CA GLY A 758 11.67 30.95 11.19
C GLY A 758 12.80 31.64 10.41
N MET A 759 13.96 31.81 11.04
CA MET A 759 15.10 32.46 10.41
C MET A 759 15.67 31.59 9.27
N ALA A 760 16.01 32.25 8.15
CA ALA A 760 16.71 31.67 7.02
C ALA A 760 18.14 32.21 6.94
N MET A 761 19.13 31.33 6.83
CA MET A 761 20.54 31.70 6.67
C MET A 761 21.13 31.08 5.42
N GLN A 762 21.91 31.82 4.63
CA GLN A 762 22.65 31.26 3.49
C GLN A 762 24.14 31.18 3.79
N ARG A 763 24.78 30.04 3.46
CA ARG A 763 26.25 29.88 3.54
C ARG A 763 26.78 29.08 2.35
N TYR A 764 28.00 29.41 1.95
CA TYR A 764 28.79 28.55 1.08
C TYR A 764 29.39 27.40 1.90
N VAL A 765 29.35 26.19 1.34
CA VAL A 765 29.92 24.97 1.92
C VAL A 765 30.76 24.29 0.84
N ALA A 766 32.01 23.95 1.18
CA ALA A 766 32.87 23.24 0.24
C ALA A 766 32.55 21.74 0.21
N ALA A 767 32.82 21.10 -0.93
CA ALA A 767 32.62 19.67 -1.12
C ALA A 767 33.31 18.85 -0.01
N GLY A 768 32.60 17.87 0.53
CA GLY A 768 33.09 16.95 1.55
C GLY A 768 33.28 17.54 2.95
N GLN A 769 32.95 18.82 3.18
CA GLN A 769 32.94 19.35 4.55
C GLN A 769 31.79 18.74 5.33
N SER A 770 32.03 18.33 6.59
CA SER A 770 30.96 17.89 7.49
C SER A 770 29.92 18.98 7.67
N VAL A 771 28.66 18.60 7.80
CA VAL A 771 27.53 19.47 8.07
C VAL A 771 26.75 18.88 9.24
N ASP A 772 26.82 19.55 10.39
CA ASP A 772 26.10 19.15 11.60
C ASP A 772 25.24 20.31 12.08
N VAL A 773 24.06 20.00 12.61
CA VAL A 773 23.13 20.97 13.19
C VAL A 773 22.80 20.57 14.61
N SER A 774 22.84 21.53 15.54
CA SER A 774 22.22 21.39 16.85
C SER A 774 21.19 22.48 17.08
N ILE A 775 20.10 22.12 17.76
CA ILE A 775 18.99 23.00 18.13
C ILE A 775 18.89 22.96 19.65
N ASP A 776 19.03 24.13 20.30
CA ASP A 776 19.10 24.28 21.76
C ASP A 776 20.11 23.32 22.42
N GLY A 777 21.26 23.14 21.77
CA GLY A 777 22.35 22.28 22.22
C GLY A 777 22.10 20.77 22.07
N LYS A 778 20.99 20.36 21.45
CA LYS A 778 20.72 18.96 21.09
C LYS A 778 21.09 18.71 19.64
N ASN A 779 21.85 17.64 19.38
CA ASN A 779 22.17 17.23 18.02
C ASN A 779 20.89 16.90 17.25
N ALA A 780 20.74 17.50 16.08
CA ALA A 780 19.68 17.20 15.16
C ALA A 780 20.10 16.08 14.19
N GLN A 781 19.15 15.26 13.78
CA GLN A 781 19.38 14.11 12.90
C GLN A 781 18.65 14.30 11.58
N ALA A 782 19.32 14.00 10.46
CA ALA A 782 18.71 14.02 9.14
C ALA A 782 18.25 12.62 8.72
N ILE A 783 17.20 12.12 9.38
CA ILE A 783 16.74 10.72 9.26
C ILE A 783 16.37 10.38 7.80
N GLN A 784 15.65 11.29 7.13
CA GLN A 784 15.17 11.11 5.76
C GLN A 784 16.10 11.68 4.68
N ALA A 785 17.35 12.04 5.03
CA ALA A 785 18.29 12.63 4.06
C ALA A 785 18.59 11.68 2.88
N GLY A 786 18.55 10.36 3.11
CA GLY A 786 18.69 9.36 2.04
C GLY A 786 17.54 9.36 1.01
N LEU A 787 16.38 9.93 1.37
CA LEU A 787 15.22 10.06 0.46
C LEU A 787 15.14 11.45 -0.19
N THR A 788 15.70 12.47 0.45
CA THR A 788 15.44 13.89 0.11
C THR A 788 16.65 14.61 -0.52
N SER A 789 17.88 14.16 -0.27
CA SER A 789 19.08 14.93 -0.63
C SER A 789 19.29 15.10 -2.13
N SER A 790 18.90 14.11 -2.94
CA SER A 790 18.95 14.20 -4.41
C SER A 790 17.91 15.18 -4.97
N PHE A 791 16.89 15.54 -4.18
CA PHE A 791 15.85 16.51 -4.52
C PHE A 791 16.11 17.90 -3.93
N GLY A 792 17.35 18.17 -3.51
CA GLY A 792 17.76 19.53 -3.20
C GLY A 792 17.57 19.95 -1.74
N PHE A 793 17.24 19.05 -0.81
CA PHE A 793 17.19 19.38 0.62
C PHE A 793 17.40 18.18 1.55
N ALA A 794 17.72 18.46 2.82
CA ALA A 794 17.70 17.50 3.91
C ALA A 794 17.23 18.20 5.20
N ASP A 795 16.36 17.55 5.96
CA ASP A 795 15.81 18.11 7.20
C ASP A 795 16.53 17.56 8.43
N PHE A 796 17.20 18.44 9.18
CA PHE A 796 17.86 18.08 10.43
C PHE A 796 16.90 18.33 11.60
N MET A 797 16.46 17.25 12.25
CA MET A 797 15.36 17.26 13.23
C MET A 797 15.86 16.97 14.65
N SER A 798 15.31 17.68 15.64
CA SER A 798 15.43 17.34 17.06
C SER A 798 14.06 17.44 17.74
N SER A 799 14.00 17.18 19.05
CA SER A 799 12.76 17.39 19.81
C SER A 799 12.28 18.85 19.84
N ASP A 800 13.15 19.81 19.51
CA ASP A 800 12.91 21.24 19.68
C ASP A 800 12.58 21.95 18.36
N GLY A 801 12.78 21.29 17.22
CA GLY A 801 12.44 21.81 15.90
C GLY A 801 13.18 21.11 14.76
N VAL A 802 13.07 21.70 13.58
CA VAL A 802 13.71 21.25 12.35
C VAL A 802 14.53 22.40 11.75
N VAL A 803 15.68 22.09 11.17
CA VAL A 803 16.39 22.98 10.25
C VAL A 803 16.46 22.31 8.90
N ARG A 804 15.75 22.88 7.92
CA ARG A 804 15.87 22.46 6.53
C ARG A 804 17.16 23.02 5.94
N VAL A 805 18.01 22.12 5.49
CA VAL A 805 19.23 22.44 4.73
C VAL A 805 18.91 22.22 3.25
N ALA A 806 18.80 23.30 2.47
CA ALA A 806 18.35 23.22 1.07
C ALA A 806 19.29 23.96 0.11
N ARG A 807 19.38 23.48 -1.12
CA ARG A 807 20.12 24.14 -2.19
C ARG A 807 19.23 25.22 -2.85
N PRO A 808 19.65 26.51 -2.88
CA PRO A 808 18.88 27.59 -3.51
C PRO A 808 19.07 27.65 -5.05
N VAL A 809 19.59 26.58 -5.65
CA VAL A 809 19.85 26.46 -7.09
C VAL A 809 19.07 25.24 -7.58
N ALA A 810 18.16 25.46 -8.53
CA ALA A 810 17.45 24.38 -9.21
C ALA A 810 18.29 23.86 -10.39
N ILE A 811 18.22 22.55 -10.63
CA ILE A 811 18.92 21.86 -11.72
C ILE A 811 17.88 21.48 -12.76
N ALA A 812 18.14 21.81 -14.02
CA ALA A 812 17.30 21.46 -15.16
C ALA A 812 18.02 20.44 -16.03
N GLU A 813 18.22 19.24 -15.48
CA GLU A 813 18.77 18.09 -16.21
C GLU A 813 17.65 17.38 -16.99
N THR A 814 18.02 16.76 -18.10
CA THR A 814 17.09 16.14 -19.05
C THR A 814 17.39 14.66 -19.16
N ALA A 815 16.35 13.81 -19.22
CA ALA A 815 16.53 12.36 -19.39
C ALA A 815 17.41 12.05 -20.60
N GLY A 816 18.40 11.18 -20.43
CA GLY A 816 19.36 10.81 -21.48
C GLY A 816 20.15 11.97 -22.10
N SER A 817 20.28 13.11 -21.40
CA SER A 817 20.91 14.33 -21.91
C SER A 817 20.26 14.92 -23.18
N ALA A 818 18.95 14.72 -23.34
CA ALA A 818 18.18 15.28 -24.46
C ALA A 818 18.18 16.82 -24.47
N ASP A 819 18.53 17.45 -25.60
CA ASP A 819 18.74 18.89 -25.71
C ASP A 819 17.52 19.70 -26.21
N ASP A 820 16.41 19.02 -26.47
CA ASP A 820 15.16 19.57 -27.00
C ASP A 820 13.99 19.59 -26.00
N GLN A 821 14.28 19.35 -24.72
CA GLN A 821 13.27 19.25 -23.66
C GLN A 821 12.83 20.62 -23.13
N GLN A 822 11.58 20.71 -22.66
CA GLN A 822 11.04 21.91 -22.04
C GLN A 822 11.03 21.79 -20.52
N ALA A 823 11.70 22.71 -19.82
CA ALA A 823 11.54 22.85 -18.38
C ALA A 823 10.25 23.61 -18.06
N VAL A 824 9.32 22.97 -17.34
CA VAL A 824 8.06 23.60 -16.91
C VAL A 824 8.17 24.04 -15.46
N VAL A 825 8.14 25.35 -15.23
CA VAL A 825 8.05 25.93 -13.87
C VAL A 825 6.60 26.31 -13.60
N ARG A 826 5.95 25.60 -12.68
CA ARG A 826 4.61 25.93 -12.20
C ARG A 826 4.73 26.92 -11.05
N VAL A 827 4.05 28.06 -11.17
CA VAL A 827 4.07 29.12 -10.16
C VAL A 827 2.63 29.52 -9.87
N ARG A 828 2.31 29.63 -8.59
CA ARG A 828 1.10 30.30 -8.11
C ARG A 828 1.47 31.62 -7.46
N GLN A 829 0.81 32.69 -7.85
CA GLN A 829 0.92 34.00 -7.22
C GLN A 829 -0.46 34.39 -6.70
N ASN A 830 -0.70 34.07 -5.45
CA ASN A 830 -1.94 34.39 -4.77
C ASN A 830 -1.64 34.76 -3.31
N GLY A 831 -2.20 35.86 -2.83
CA GLY A 831 -1.92 36.39 -1.50
C GLY A 831 -2.04 37.92 -1.42
N GLN A 832 -1.74 38.44 -0.24
CA GLN A 832 -1.77 39.85 0.11
C GLN A 832 -0.42 40.55 -0.10
N ASP A 833 0.67 39.80 -0.28
CA ASP A 833 2.01 40.35 -0.54
C ASP A 833 2.29 40.56 -2.02
N SER A 834 3.08 41.59 -2.31
CA SER A 834 3.47 42.02 -3.66
C SER A 834 4.92 41.63 -3.94
N LEU A 835 5.14 40.34 -4.16
CA LEU A 835 6.45 39.81 -4.51
C LEU A 835 6.61 39.73 -6.02
N SER A 836 7.84 40.00 -6.49
CA SER A 836 8.24 39.72 -7.86
C SER A 836 9.30 38.64 -7.87
N ILE A 837 9.13 37.66 -8.74
CA ILE A 837 10.03 36.52 -8.89
C ILE A 837 10.79 36.66 -10.19
N THR A 838 12.09 36.42 -10.17
CA THR A 838 12.97 36.39 -11.34
C THR A 838 13.75 35.09 -11.33
N PHE A 839 13.67 34.33 -12.42
CA PHE A 839 14.52 33.16 -12.64
C PHE A 839 15.71 33.59 -13.49
N TYR A 840 16.91 33.15 -13.13
CA TYR A 840 18.13 33.51 -13.85
C TYR A 840 19.12 32.34 -13.83
N ARG A 841 19.98 32.28 -14.84
CA ARG A 841 21.03 31.27 -14.94
C ARG A 841 22.21 31.60 -14.02
N VAL A 842 22.79 30.57 -13.41
CA VAL A 842 24.04 30.61 -12.63
C VAL A 842 25.08 29.64 -13.21
N ASP A 843 26.33 29.80 -12.80
CA ASP A 843 27.48 29.04 -13.33
C ASP A 843 27.73 27.72 -12.58
N ASP A 844 27.32 27.61 -11.32
CA ASP A 844 27.60 26.47 -10.43
C ASP A 844 26.55 26.31 -9.31
N TYR A 845 26.71 25.25 -8.49
CA TYR A 845 25.86 24.98 -7.32
C TYR A 845 26.05 25.99 -6.17
N ALA A 846 27.10 26.81 -6.21
CA ALA A 846 27.27 27.93 -5.29
C ALA A 846 26.42 29.14 -5.70
N GLY A 847 25.80 29.09 -6.88
CA GLY A 847 25.01 30.17 -7.43
C GLY A 847 25.90 31.30 -7.94
N THR A 848 27.14 31.03 -8.37
CA THR A 848 28.02 32.10 -8.85
C THR A 848 27.63 32.59 -10.25
N ILE A 849 27.94 33.85 -10.56
CA ILE A 849 27.81 34.42 -11.90
C ILE A 849 29.08 35.21 -12.21
N ASN A 850 29.84 34.78 -13.22
CA ASN A 850 31.14 35.35 -13.58
C ASN A 850 32.09 35.44 -12.38
N GLY A 851 32.10 34.41 -11.53
CA GLY A 851 32.91 34.35 -10.31
C GLY A 851 32.41 35.22 -9.15
N LEU A 852 31.27 35.89 -9.30
CA LEU A 852 30.60 36.62 -8.21
C LEU A 852 29.67 35.69 -7.44
N GLN A 853 29.79 35.64 -6.12
CA GLN A 853 28.86 34.92 -5.25
C GLN A 853 27.61 35.76 -4.93
N PRO A 854 26.47 35.12 -4.59
CA PRO A 854 25.30 35.82 -4.07
C PRO A 854 25.65 36.79 -2.94
N GLY A 855 25.16 38.02 -3.04
CA GLY A 855 25.43 39.10 -2.07
C GLY A 855 26.70 39.92 -2.32
N GLN A 856 27.59 39.51 -3.24
CA GLN A 856 28.75 40.32 -3.62
C GLN A 856 28.36 41.54 -4.48
N ALA A 857 29.17 42.60 -4.41
CA ALA A 857 28.96 43.79 -5.22
C ALA A 857 28.97 43.44 -6.72
N GLY A 858 27.92 43.84 -7.44
CA GLY A 858 27.74 43.54 -8.85
C GLY A 858 26.93 42.28 -9.15
N TYR A 859 26.70 41.39 -8.17
CA TYR A 859 25.95 40.14 -8.38
C TYR A 859 24.52 40.41 -8.87
N ALA A 860 23.80 41.36 -8.28
CA ALA A 860 22.42 41.69 -8.70
C ALA A 860 22.32 42.13 -10.17
N ALA A 861 23.30 42.89 -10.67
CA ALA A 861 23.35 43.28 -12.07
C ALA A 861 23.68 42.08 -12.98
N ALA A 862 24.56 41.18 -12.51
CA ALA A 862 24.89 39.95 -13.23
C ALA A 862 23.70 38.98 -13.28
N ALA A 863 22.94 38.83 -12.19
CA ALA A 863 21.71 38.04 -12.14
C ALA A 863 20.65 38.60 -13.11
N GLN A 864 20.43 39.91 -13.11
CA GLN A 864 19.50 40.54 -14.04
C GLN A 864 19.92 40.36 -15.51
N ALA A 865 21.23 40.38 -15.80
CA ALA A 865 21.75 40.12 -17.15
C ALA A 865 21.59 38.65 -17.60
N ASN A 866 21.47 37.72 -16.65
CA ASN A 866 21.25 36.29 -16.88
C ASN A 866 19.79 35.85 -16.64
N ALA A 867 18.87 36.80 -16.48
CA ALA A 867 17.47 36.49 -16.24
C ALA A 867 16.82 35.84 -17.47
N TYR A 868 16.08 34.77 -17.24
CA TYR A 868 15.28 34.13 -18.28
C TYR A 868 14.15 35.08 -18.71
N GLN A 869 13.87 35.11 -20.01
CA GLN A 869 12.73 35.84 -20.55
C GLN A 869 11.48 34.97 -20.41
N LEU A 870 10.44 35.54 -19.79
CA LEU A 870 9.10 34.98 -19.81
C LEU A 870 8.52 35.10 -21.22
N ALA A 871 7.50 34.30 -21.55
CA ALA A 871 6.84 34.34 -22.86
C ALA A 871 6.33 35.73 -23.27
N GLY A 872 5.96 36.58 -22.29
CA GLY A 872 5.57 37.98 -22.50
C GLY A 872 6.71 38.97 -22.69
N GLY A 873 7.97 38.53 -22.72
CA GLY A 873 9.18 39.34 -22.90
C GLY A 873 9.72 40.02 -21.63
N ALA A 874 9.01 39.93 -20.51
CA ALA A 874 9.50 40.38 -19.21
C ALA A 874 10.51 39.38 -18.61
N THR A 875 11.39 39.84 -17.72
CA THR A 875 12.34 38.97 -16.99
C THR A 875 11.89 38.65 -15.57
N SER A 876 10.78 39.24 -15.13
CA SER A 876 10.25 39.08 -13.79
C SER A 876 8.75 38.84 -13.86
N LEU A 877 8.27 37.88 -13.07
CA LEU A 877 6.87 37.67 -12.80
C LEU A 877 6.47 38.61 -11.66
N SER A 878 5.64 39.61 -11.94
CA SER A 878 5.25 40.66 -10.98
C SER A 878 3.79 40.49 -10.54
N GLY A 879 3.53 40.57 -9.23
CA GLY A 879 2.20 40.52 -8.61
C GLY A 879 2.09 41.49 -7.41
N PRO A 880 0.88 41.76 -6.89
CA PRO A 880 -0.01 40.73 -6.38
C PRO A 880 -0.86 40.17 -7.51
N GLY A 881 -0.72 38.88 -7.75
CA GLY A 881 -1.69 38.11 -8.51
C GLY A 881 -2.73 37.54 -7.54
N TYR A 882 -3.94 37.31 -8.03
CA TYR A 882 -4.88 36.33 -7.47
C TYR A 882 -4.96 35.17 -8.47
N GLY A 883 -3.80 34.58 -8.80
CA GLY A 883 -3.64 33.54 -9.82
C GLY A 883 -2.84 32.39 -9.25
#